data_AF-A0A933ND11-F1
#
_entry.id   AF-A0A933ND11-F1
#
_cell.length_a   1.000
_cell.length_b   1.000
_cell.length_c   1.000
_cell.angle_alpha   90.00
_cell.angle_beta   90.00
_cell.angle_gamma   90.00
#
_symmetry.space_group_name_H-M   'P 1'
#
loop_
_entity.id
_entity.type
_entity.pdbx_description
1 polymer ?
#
loop_
_entity_poly.entity_id
_entity_poly.type
_entity_poly.pdbx_seq_one_letter_code
_entity_poly.pdbx_strand_id
1 'polypeptide(L)'
;MMHRPLQALFCSALCLSLALPDPALALKPARTDPTGSRASRISPPRSDAMSAFTTVQAQGAGSWRASFDSATGLVARLSGGRLPGLGNTPGGAALAFLTRHGKMFNGGRGMGLEEIRQTGSVASPVGHHVRFIQMQGGFPVLGGRMTVHLDREMAVRGVTSAFKPVGVIVDAPRVKQEEAVAAATGAAAIRGTLRGPALATLHAAPGQAASGLVYKIVLPAWQPLGDWEVLVDASSGQVLSRRNIIKHGNGKGRVFAPNPVVALQNAKMRDQDDADAAVPDEAYSQVELRDLDGSGHLKGPYVDLSRSAPEPARDPGGSFCYKRSDRRFEQVMAYYHIDRAQRYIQSLGFTNILNRAQVVNAHGTTEDNSWYSPATRELTFGDGGIDDAEDGDVILHEYGHAMQDDQVPGFGDAVEGGAMGEGFGDYWAAALRPACAFNPTLIGMWDATAYSQDDPPFLRQLATAKHYPEDLANEAHADGIIWGASLRQLWEKIGAGETDRLVLQAHFYLQPDARFIDGVNALLEADRQLFNGSHSAAIKEIFVARGILVPQGTLKLAVTDASGKPLAAQVLIAGLDSPLAVPGQSGVIEKGLKPGDYRVTVRAFGHVEQAGLAARIEVDQTTALTVALEKAATAKISGKVVRADTGEPVQATVTLVGTPLEPVKSGDDGSFTITIPQGKYTLIVAAFGFRPFVKTDLAVDRDLELPVSMPRLPPALVVANDGGKGRAAPLIASLTAAGVAADTWDVKALGPVSDEGVLGYGLVVWVTGDKDVDTFTEPDRALVRNYLESGGRLLVTGEAIGSELHRTPFYKEILGVKLLSDTTDLRRVEGAGLSFDLAGAQGRIHPDAMAAAEEATNPEPYLKYTGDGALAAVRSQPVGGRVVTLGFDFDTIESREQRDALMADMVRWLRPSAAEVVARVERFEALAARTVHNRTDGSRLARYAGAYGRLVAEWVDTLPEAEQGRIKEFVEGRGGVYRSVRKVLGAADATR
;
A
#
# COMPACT_ATOMS: atom_id res chain seq x y z
N MET A 1 -47.39 21.68 43.65
CA MET A 1 -45.96 21.62 44.03
C MET A 1 -45.45 20.21 43.82
N MET A 2 -44.48 20.10 42.93
CA MET A 2 -43.41 19.10 42.73
C MET A 2 -43.71 17.59 42.72
N HIS A 3 -43.27 16.99 41.61
CA HIS A 3 -43.39 15.60 41.20
C HIS A 3 -42.12 14.77 41.47
N ARG A 4 -42.35 13.45 41.59
CA ARG A 4 -41.46 12.28 41.45
C ARG A 4 -41.99 11.44 40.23
N PRO A 5 -41.51 10.22 39.89
CA PRO A 5 -40.16 9.68 39.57
C PRO A 5 -40.17 8.67 38.35
N LEU A 6 -39.09 7.86 38.19
CA LEU A 6 -38.97 6.47 37.64
C LEU A 6 -38.75 6.15 36.12
N GLN A 7 -37.64 5.41 35.85
CA GLN A 7 -37.35 4.23 34.97
C GLN A 7 -37.93 4.00 33.54
N ALA A 8 -36.99 3.60 32.62
CA ALA A 8 -37.02 2.47 31.66
C ALA A 8 -37.79 2.50 30.29
N LEU A 9 -37.09 1.96 29.27
CA LEU A 9 -37.52 1.21 28.05
C LEU A 9 -38.27 1.87 26.85
N PHE A 10 -37.62 1.73 25.68
CA PHE A 10 -38.10 1.27 24.35
C PHE A 10 -39.12 2.03 23.46
N CYS A 11 -38.85 1.87 22.15
CA CYS A 11 -39.75 1.81 20.96
C CYS A 11 -40.13 3.08 20.18
N SER A 12 -39.40 3.28 19.06
CA SER A 12 -39.87 3.20 17.65
C SER A 12 -41.36 3.39 17.30
N ALA A 13 -41.63 4.28 16.32
CA ALA A 13 -42.59 4.13 15.22
C ALA A 13 -42.35 5.28 14.20
N LEU A 14 -41.72 5.07 13.04
CA LEU A 14 -42.18 4.46 11.79
C LEU A 14 -43.42 5.14 11.15
N CYS A 15 -43.22 5.78 10.00
CA CYS A 15 -44.13 5.79 8.83
C CYS A 15 -43.36 6.38 7.62
N LEU A 16 -42.80 5.51 6.77
CA LEU A 16 -43.34 5.08 5.48
C LEU A 16 -43.20 6.11 4.34
N SER A 17 -42.15 5.96 3.52
CA SER A 17 -42.28 6.16 2.06
C SER A 17 -41.30 5.25 1.30
N LEU A 18 -41.89 4.17 0.77
CA LEU A 18 -41.62 3.50 -0.50
C LEU A 18 -40.16 3.48 -1.02
N ALA A 19 -39.51 2.34 -0.78
CA ALA A 19 -38.48 1.83 -1.67
C ALA A 19 -39.13 1.41 -3.00
N LEU A 20 -38.71 2.04 -4.10
CA LEU A 20 -38.79 1.49 -5.45
C LEU A 20 -37.37 1.11 -5.88
N PRO A 21 -37.19 -0.01 -6.62
CA PRO A 21 -35.89 -0.49 -7.02
C PRO A 21 -35.30 0.42 -8.09
N ASP A 22 -34.11 0.97 -7.84
CA ASP A 22 -33.34 1.67 -8.86
C ASP A 22 -32.79 0.62 -9.84
N PRO A 23 -33.27 0.55 -11.10
CA PRO A 23 -32.80 -0.44 -12.04
C PRO A 23 -31.44 0.01 -12.56
N ALA A 24 -30.41 -0.74 -12.19
CA ALA A 24 -29.12 -0.72 -12.85
C ALA A 24 -29.29 -0.88 -14.38
N LEU A 25 -29.23 0.24 -15.10
CA LEU A 25 -28.78 0.26 -16.49
C LEU A 25 -27.28 0.51 -16.43
N ALA A 26 -26.55 -0.61 -16.50
CA ALA A 26 -25.11 -0.66 -16.68
C ALA A 26 -24.71 0.07 -17.96
N LEU A 27 -24.55 1.39 -17.87
CA LEU A 27 -23.62 2.11 -18.73
C LEU A 27 -22.23 1.76 -18.21
N LYS A 28 -21.58 0.83 -18.91
CA LYS A 28 -20.13 0.66 -18.82
C LYS A 28 -19.50 2.05 -18.74
N PRO A 29 -18.58 2.33 -17.80
CA PRO A 29 -17.79 3.53 -17.91
C PRO A 29 -17.10 3.45 -19.26
N ALA A 30 -17.49 4.34 -20.18
CA ALA A 30 -16.61 4.67 -21.27
C ALA A 30 -15.30 5.04 -20.59
N ARG A 31 -14.21 4.35 -20.96
CA ARG A 31 -12.85 4.77 -20.59
C ARG A 31 -12.65 6.19 -21.11
N THR A 32 -13.09 7.18 -20.35
CA THR A 32 -12.69 8.57 -20.51
C THR A 32 -11.51 8.72 -19.58
N ASP A 33 -10.37 8.31 -20.10
CA ASP A 33 -9.07 8.78 -19.65
C ASP A 33 -9.06 10.31 -19.77
N PRO A 34 -9.10 11.09 -18.68
CA PRO A 34 -8.92 12.54 -18.73
C PRO A 34 -7.43 12.87 -18.94
N THR A 35 -6.55 11.87 -18.80
CA THR A 35 -5.13 11.94 -19.09
C THR A 35 -4.84 11.38 -20.47
N GLY A 36 -5.35 12.07 -21.49
CA GLY A 36 -4.75 12.07 -22.81
C GLY A 36 -3.33 12.68 -22.83
N SER A 37 -2.51 12.45 -21.80
CA SER A 37 -1.06 12.42 -21.95
C SER A 37 -0.72 11.15 -22.74
N ARG A 38 -1.00 11.17 -24.05
CA ARG A 38 0.10 10.79 -24.94
C ARG A 38 1.19 11.76 -24.56
N ALA A 39 2.24 11.28 -23.89
CA ALA A 39 3.50 12.02 -23.75
C ALA A 39 3.66 12.82 -25.03
N SER A 40 3.61 14.16 -24.95
CA SER A 40 3.61 14.98 -26.15
C SER A 40 4.86 14.57 -26.90
N ARG A 41 4.70 13.83 -27.99
CA ARG A 41 5.85 13.36 -28.77
C ARG A 41 6.50 14.64 -29.22
N ILE A 42 7.65 14.98 -28.62
CA ILE A 42 8.46 16.09 -29.06
C ILE A 42 8.84 15.72 -30.48
N SER A 43 8.17 16.36 -31.44
CA SER A 43 8.43 16.12 -32.85
C SER A 43 9.75 16.83 -33.16
N PRO A 44 10.77 16.12 -33.67
CA PRO A 44 11.96 16.79 -34.13
C PRO A 44 11.59 17.81 -35.22
N PRO A 45 12.41 18.85 -35.44
CA PRO A 45 12.18 19.80 -36.53
C PRO A 45 11.97 19.07 -37.86
N ARG A 46 10.91 19.41 -38.59
CA ARG A 46 10.65 18.77 -39.87
C ARG A 46 11.73 19.16 -40.87
N SER A 47 12.20 18.18 -41.65
CA SER A 47 13.28 18.38 -42.62
C SER A 47 12.94 19.40 -43.70
N ASP A 48 11.67 19.47 -44.14
CA ASP A 48 11.18 20.46 -45.10
C ASP A 48 11.15 21.89 -44.52
N ALA A 49 10.70 22.05 -43.27
CA ALA A 49 10.69 23.33 -42.57
C ALA A 49 12.12 23.82 -42.29
N MET A 50 13.03 22.91 -41.91
CA MET A 50 14.45 23.21 -41.69
C MET A 50 15.14 23.63 -43.00
N SER A 51 14.88 22.93 -44.11
CA SER A 51 15.41 23.28 -45.42
C SER A 51 14.90 24.65 -45.90
N ALA A 52 13.62 24.96 -45.69
CA ALA A 52 13.05 26.26 -46.01
C ALA A 52 13.63 27.39 -45.15
N PHE A 53 13.83 27.14 -43.86
CA PHE A 53 14.50 28.07 -42.95
C PHE A 53 15.95 28.36 -43.38
N THR A 54 16.71 27.34 -43.79
CA THR A 54 18.10 27.48 -44.28
C THR A 54 18.17 28.43 -45.48
N THR A 55 17.16 28.40 -46.35
CA THR A 55 17.06 29.33 -47.50
C THR A 55 16.86 30.78 -47.06
N VAL A 56 16.03 31.02 -46.03
CA VAL A 56 15.83 32.36 -45.44
C VAL A 56 17.08 32.83 -44.72
N GLN A 57 17.77 31.92 -44.03
CA GLN A 57 19.02 32.19 -43.32
C GLN A 57 20.14 32.61 -44.29
N ALA A 58 20.20 32.06 -45.50
CA ALA A 58 21.17 32.42 -46.53
C ALA A 58 20.87 33.79 -47.21
N GLN A 59 19.64 34.29 -47.13
CA GLN A 59 19.22 35.56 -47.77
C GLN A 59 19.31 36.78 -46.82
N GLY A 60 19.23 36.56 -45.50
CA GLY A 60 19.58 37.56 -44.50
C GLY A 60 21.06 37.43 -44.13
N ALA A 61 21.72 38.51 -43.68
CA ALA A 61 23.12 38.47 -43.23
C ALA A 61 23.31 37.62 -41.94
N GLY A 62 23.11 36.31 -42.01
CA GLY A 62 23.50 35.30 -41.01
C GLY A 62 22.79 35.29 -39.65
N SER A 63 21.89 36.23 -39.34
CA SER A 63 21.38 36.43 -37.96
C SER A 63 19.98 35.88 -37.65
N TRP A 64 19.31 35.23 -38.61
CA TRP A 64 17.99 34.64 -38.40
C TRP A 64 18.05 33.42 -37.47
N ARG A 65 17.14 33.37 -36.50
CA ARG A 65 16.93 32.27 -35.56
C ARG A 65 15.50 31.77 -35.66
N ALA A 66 15.33 30.46 -35.69
CA ALA A 66 14.04 29.80 -35.67
C ALA A 66 13.87 28.98 -34.39
N SER A 67 12.69 29.07 -33.76
CA SER A 67 12.23 28.07 -32.80
C SER A 67 11.13 27.23 -33.44
N PHE A 68 11.07 25.95 -33.10
CA PHE A 68 10.13 25.00 -33.69
C PHE A 68 9.01 24.67 -32.69
N ASP A 69 7.79 24.52 -33.18
CA ASP A 69 6.64 24.05 -32.40
C ASP A 69 6.87 22.56 -32.08
N SER A 70 6.92 22.22 -30.79
CA SER A 70 7.28 20.88 -30.32
C SER A 70 6.27 19.80 -30.71
N ALA A 71 5.04 20.17 -31.07
CA ALA A 71 4.00 19.23 -31.48
C ALA A 71 4.00 18.95 -32.99
N THR A 72 4.43 19.92 -33.81
CA THR A 72 4.33 19.84 -35.28
C THR A 72 5.67 19.79 -36.00
N GLY A 73 6.77 20.17 -35.33
CA GLY A 73 8.10 20.32 -35.91
C GLY A 73 8.22 21.46 -36.94
N LEU A 74 7.21 22.32 -37.06
CA LEU A 74 7.19 23.51 -37.92
C LEU A 74 7.82 24.71 -37.21
N VAL A 75 8.24 25.76 -37.95
CA VAL A 75 8.74 26.98 -37.31
C VAL A 75 7.58 27.67 -36.55
N ALA A 76 7.76 27.87 -35.24
CA ALA A 76 6.82 28.62 -34.39
C ALA A 76 7.22 30.10 -34.27
N ARG A 77 8.52 30.39 -34.33
CA ARG A 77 9.02 31.77 -34.27
C ARG A 77 10.22 31.91 -35.17
N LEU A 78 10.22 32.95 -36.00
CA LEU A 78 11.37 33.42 -36.74
C LEU A 78 11.74 34.81 -36.19
N SER A 79 13.01 35.03 -35.83
CA SER A 79 13.46 36.29 -35.25
C SER A 79 14.96 36.54 -35.49
N GLY A 80 15.43 37.76 -35.19
CA GLY A 80 16.86 38.09 -35.16
C GLY A 80 17.45 38.56 -36.49
N GLY A 81 16.76 38.39 -37.61
CA GLY A 81 17.20 38.92 -38.90
C GLY A 81 16.34 40.08 -39.42
N ARG A 82 16.67 40.51 -40.64
CA ARG A 82 15.98 41.57 -41.37
C ARG A 82 15.97 41.22 -42.85
N LEU A 83 14.79 41.26 -43.47
CA LEU A 83 14.62 41.07 -44.91
C LEU A 83 13.77 42.22 -45.47
N PRO A 84 14.15 42.84 -46.61
CA PRO A 84 13.37 43.91 -47.22
C PRO A 84 11.91 43.47 -47.47
N GLY A 85 10.96 44.35 -47.14
CA GLY A 85 9.55 44.12 -47.45
C GLY A 85 9.28 44.25 -48.94
N LEU A 86 8.47 43.34 -49.49
CA LEU A 86 8.05 43.38 -50.89
C LEU A 86 6.58 43.80 -50.94
N GLY A 87 6.30 45.10 -50.84
CA GLY A 87 4.94 45.63 -50.92
C GLY A 87 4.84 47.09 -50.46
N ASN A 88 3.83 47.80 -50.95
CA ASN A 88 3.62 49.23 -50.68
C ASN A 88 2.77 49.50 -49.42
N THR A 89 2.31 48.44 -48.75
CA THR A 89 1.56 48.52 -47.49
C THR A 89 2.12 47.49 -46.51
N PRO A 90 1.96 47.69 -45.19
CA PRO A 90 2.36 46.68 -44.20
C PRO A 90 1.74 45.31 -44.47
N GLY A 91 0.45 45.27 -44.81
CA GLY A 91 -0.24 44.04 -45.19
C GLY A 91 0.35 43.38 -46.43
N GLY A 92 0.63 44.17 -47.47
CA GLY A 92 1.25 43.69 -48.71
C GLY A 92 2.66 43.13 -48.49
N ALA A 93 3.50 43.83 -47.72
CA ALA A 93 4.85 43.38 -47.39
C ALA A 93 4.85 42.09 -46.56
N ALA A 94 3.94 41.99 -45.57
CA ALA A 94 3.78 40.80 -44.76
C ALA A 94 3.26 39.59 -45.57
N LEU A 95 2.27 39.80 -46.44
CA LEU A 95 1.73 38.76 -47.29
C LEU A 95 2.77 38.26 -48.30
N ALA A 96 3.49 39.17 -48.96
CA ALA A 96 4.54 38.79 -49.92
C ALA A 96 5.65 37.96 -49.26
N PHE A 97 6.02 38.29 -48.01
CA PHE A 97 6.95 37.49 -47.24
C PHE A 97 6.42 36.08 -46.99
N LEU A 98 5.17 35.95 -46.50
CA LEU A 98 4.56 34.65 -46.25
C LEU A 98 4.38 33.84 -47.54
N THR A 99 4.03 34.46 -48.66
CA THR A 99 3.94 33.75 -49.95
C THR A 99 5.29 33.22 -50.41
N ARG A 100 6.36 34.01 -50.26
CA ARG A 100 7.71 33.63 -50.69
C ARG A 100 8.40 32.65 -49.75
N HIS A 101 8.18 32.77 -48.45
CA HIS A 101 8.92 32.04 -47.40
C HIS A 101 8.05 31.18 -46.48
N GLY A 102 6.75 31.08 -46.75
CA GLY A 102 5.76 30.41 -45.89
C GLY A 102 5.99 28.93 -45.67
N LYS A 103 6.77 28.28 -46.55
CA LYS A 103 7.06 26.83 -46.50
C LYS A 103 7.61 26.36 -45.14
N MET A 104 8.32 27.24 -44.41
CA MET A 104 8.87 26.92 -43.09
C MET A 104 7.81 26.81 -41.98
N PHE A 105 6.63 27.38 -42.20
CA PHE A 105 5.54 27.41 -41.21
C PHE A 105 4.39 26.45 -41.54
N ASN A 106 4.28 25.92 -42.77
CA ASN A 106 3.19 25.02 -43.18
C ASN A 106 3.67 23.68 -43.79
N GLY A 107 4.97 23.39 -43.83
CA GLY A 107 5.49 22.07 -44.21
C GLY A 107 5.46 21.79 -45.72
N GLY A 108 5.88 22.77 -46.53
CA GLY A 108 6.27 22.54 -47.93
C GLY A 108 5.34 23.04 -49.04
N ARG A 109 4.13 23.53 -48.73
CA ARG A 109 3.27 24.26 -49.68
C ARG A 109 3.53 25.76 -49.57
N GLY A 110 3.51 26.54 -50.64
CA GLY A 110 3.59 28.01 -50.50
C GLY A 110 2.35 28.54 -49.78
N MET A 111 2.45 29.55 -48.91
CA MET A 111 1.25 30.16 -48.32
C MET A 111 0.58 31.08 -49.33
N GLY A 112 -0.52 30.60 -49.90
CA GLY A 112 -1.43 31.39 -50.73
C GLY A 112 -2.47 32.15 -49.91
N LEU A 113 -3.19 33.06 -50.57
CA LEU A 113 -4.34 33.78 -50.02
C LEU A 113 -5.48 32.85 -49.53
N GLU A 114 -5.49 31.60 -49.98
CA GLU A 114 -6.47 30.59 -49.56
C GLU A 114 -6.14 29.94 -48.21
N GLU A 115 -4.88 29.97 -47.78
CA GLU A 115 -4.42 29.34 -46.52
C GLU A 115 -4.33 30.33 -45.35
N ILE A 116 -4.31 31.64 -45.62
CA ILE A 116 -4.22 32.68 -44.61
C ILE A 116 -5.07 33.91 -44.99
N ARG A 117 -5.76 34.47 -44.01
CA ARG A 117 -6.54 35.71 -44.16
C ARG A 117 -6.05 36.77 -43.19
N GLN A 118 -5.70 37.95 -43.70
CA GLN A 118 -5.31 39.08 -42.86
C GLN A 118 -6.51 39.54 -42.02
N THR A 119 -6.33 39.66 -40.72
CA THR A 119 -7.38 40.11 -39.78
C THR A 119 -7.12 41.49 -39.19
N GLY A 120 -5.89 42.00 -39.30
CA GLY A 120 -5.58 43.35 -38.87
C GLY A 120 -4.11 43.70 -39.01
N SER A 121 -3.81 45.00 -38.92
CA SER A 121 -2.47 45.55 -38.83
C SER A 121 -2.46 46.61 -37.72
N VAL A 122 -1.47 46.55 -36.83
CA VAL A 122 -1.30 47.51 -35.74
C VAL A 122 0.09 48.12 -35.83
N ALA A 123 0.18 49.45 -35.75
CA ALA A 123 1.45 50.16 -35.65
C ALA A 123 1.97 50.16 -34.21
N SER A 124 3.28 50.15 -34.03
CA SER A 124 3.98 50.31 -32.77
C SER A 124 5.20 51.21 -32.97
N PRO A 125 5.85 51.71 -31.89
CA PRO A 125 7.05 52.53 -32.02
C PRO A 125 8.18 51.87 -32.83
N VAL A 126 8.18 50.55 -32.97
CA VAL A 126 9.24 49.79 -33.68
C VAL A 126 8.84 49.37 -35.10
N GLY A 127 7.61 49.64 -35.56
CA GLY A 127 7.13 49.32 -36.91
C GLY A 127 5.68 48.80 -36.91
N HIS A 128 5.37 47.84 -37.79
CA HIS A 128 4.00 47.31 -37.93
C HIS A 128 3.91 45.83 -37.58
N HIS A 129 2.76 45.41 -37.05
CA HIS A 129 2.45 44.02 -36.72
C HIS A 129 1.18 43.58 -37.43
N VAL A 130 1.34 42.72 -38.44
CA VAL A 130 0.25 42.28 -39.32
C VAL A 130 -0.18 40.88 -38.90
N ARG A 131 -1.46 40.74 -38.58
CA ARG A 131 -2.06 39.50 -38.06
C ARG A 131 -2.83 38.76 -39.16
N PHE A 132 -2.66 37.45 -39.17
CA PHE A 132 -3.35 36.54 -40.06
C PHE A 132 -3.99 35.41 -39.25
N ILE A 133 -5.15 34.94 -39.70
CA ILE A 133 -5.71 33.65 -39.29
C ILE A 133 -5.45 32.64 -40.39
N GLN A 134 -5.20 31.39 -40.00
CA GLN A 134 -5.08 30.28 -40.94
C GLN A 134 -6.48 29.86 -41.41
N MET A 135 -6.59 29.51 -42.69
CA MET A 135 -7.80 29.06 -43.35
C MET A 135 -7.58 27.65 -43.92
N GLN A 136 -8.60 26.79 -43.89
CA GLN A 136 -8.61 25.48 -44.52
C GLN A 136 -10.00 25.23 -45.10
N GLY A 137 -10.09 24.97 -46.42
CA GLY A 137 -11.38 24.72 -47.09
C GLY A 137 -12.42 25.83 -46.90
N GLY A 138 -11.99 27.09 -46.78
CA GLY A 138 -12.86 28.25 -46.53
C GLY A 138 -13.17 28.53 -45.06
N PHE A 139 -12.75 27.65 -44.13
CA PHE A 139 -13.02 27.79 -42.69
C PHE A 139 -11.79 28.25 -41.92
N PRO A 140 -11.95 29.09 -40.88
CA PRO A 140 -10.84 29.44 -40.00
C PRO A 140 -10.37 28.20 -39.22
N VAL A 141 -9.06 27.99 -39.15
CA VAL A 141 -8.46 26.90 -38.38
C VAL A 141 -8.45 27.27 -36.90
N LEU A 142 -8.96 26.39 -36.04
CA LEU A 142 -9.00 26.58 -34.60
C LEU A 142 -7.57 26.73 -34.05
N GLY A 143 -7.28 27.88 -33.43
CA GLY A 143 -5.96 28.20 -32.88
C GLY A 143 -4.88 28.53 -33.93
N GLY A 144 -5.18 28.38 -35.23
CA GLY A 144 -4.28 28.66 -36.34
C GLY A 144 -4.16 30.16 -36.61
N ARG A 145 -3.04 30.76 -36.17
CA ARG A 145 -2.79 32.21 -36.31
C ARG A 145 -1.33 32.50 -36.60
N MET A 146 -1.08 33.62 -37.27
CA MET A 146 0.26 34.11 -37.55
C MET A 146 0.33 35.62 -37.37
N THR A 147 1.50 36.13 -37.01
CA THR A 147 1.78 37.56 -36.96
C THR A 147 3.14 37.83 -37.59
N VAL A 148 3.19 38.71 -38.58
CA VAL A 148 4.41 39.21 -39.20
C VAL A 148 4.76 40.56 -38.61
N HIS A 149 6.00 40.69 -38.15
CA HIS A 149 6.52 41.91 -37.53
C HIS A 149 7.45 42.62 -38.51
N LEU A 150 7.11 43.86 -38.86
CA LEU A 150 7.82 44.73 -39.79
C LEU A 150 8.45 45.89 -39.02
N ASP A 151 9.61 46.39 -39.46
CA ASP A 151 10.14 47.67 -38.98
C ASP A 151 9.51 48.88 -39.70
N ARG A 152 9.97 50.08 -39.37
CA ARG A 152 9.45 51.34 -39.92
C ARG A 152 9.68 51.47 -41.43
N GLU A 153 10.69 50.78 -41.97
CA GLU A 153 10.96 50.73 -43.41
C GLU A 153 10.25 49.56 -44.11
N MET A 154 9.23 48.97 -43.45
CA MET A 154 8.47 47.81 -43.91
C MET A 154 9.29 46.52 -44.09
N ALA A 155 10.52 46.45 -43.58
CA ALA A 155 11.33 45.23 -43.64
C ALA A 155 10.86 44.22 -42.57
N VAL A 156 10.81 42.94 -42.93
CA VAL A 156 10.40 41.86 -42.02
C VAL A 156 11.50 41.59 -41.01
N ARG A 157 11.14 41.67 -39.72
CA ARG A 157 12.02 41.44 -38.56
C ARG A 157 11.73 40.16 -37.81
N GLY A 158 10.55 39.58 -38.02
CA GLY A 158 10.20 38.30 -37.45
C GLY A 158 8.78 37.86 -37.77
N VAL A 159 8.50 36.61 -37.47
CA VAL A 159 7.17 36.01 -37.59
C VAL A 159 6.92 35.18 -36.34
N THR A 160 5.74 35.34 -35.75
CA THR A 160 5.23 34.43 -34.72
C THR A 160 4.11 33.61 -35.34
N SER A 161 4.22 32.29 -35.29
CA SER A 161 3.32 31.34 -35.95
C SER A 161 2.78 30.33 -34.94
N ALA A 162 1.48 30.14 -34.97
CA ALA A 162 0.78 29.02 -34.35
C ALA A 162 0.03 28.23 -35.43
N PHE A 163 0.61 28.10 -36.62
CA PHE A 163 0.04 27.33 -37.72
C PHE A 163 -0.17 25.88 -37.30
N LYS A 164 -1.35 25.32 -37.59
CA LYS A 164 -1.71 23.95 -37.22
C LYS A 164 -1.99 23.13 -38.49
N PRO A 165 -1.27 22.03 -38.73
CA PRO A 165 -1.64 21.11 -39.80
C PRO A 165 -3.04 20.57 -39.56
N VAL A 166 -3.94 20.79 -40.52
CA VAL A 166 -5.29 20.22 -40.52
C VAL A 166 -5.38 19.23 -41.69
N GLY A 167 -6.05 18.11 -41.47
CA GLY A 167 -6.34 17.15 -42.53
C GLY A 167 -7.29 17.72 -43.59
N VAL A 168 -7.63 16.88 -44.57
CA VAL A 168 -8.68 17.22 -45.55
C VAL A 168 -10.02 17.29 -44.83
N ILE A 169 -10.81 18.33 -45.08
CA ILE A 169 -12.19 18.42 -44.64
C ILE A 169 -13.00 17.47 -45.53
N VAL A 170 -13.53 16.41 -44.93
CA VAL A 170 -14.11 15.27 -45.68
C VAL A 170 -15.59 15.44 -45.98
N ASP A 171 -16.33 16.25 -45.19
CA ASP A 171 -17.78 16.44 -45.31
C ASP A 171 -18.20 17.87 -44.95
N ALA A 172 -19.36 18.31 -45.46
CA ALA A 172 -20.07 19.50 -44.98
C ALA A 172 -20.66 19.25 -43.57
N PRO A 173 -20.89 20.30 -42.74
CA PRO A 173 -21.50 20.13 -41.42
C PRO A 173 -22.87 19.43 -41.54
N ARG A 174 -23.02 18.29 -40.86
CA ARG A 174 -24.28 17.52 -40.83
C ARG A 174 -25.20 17.95 -39.70
N VAL A 175 -24.61 18.48 -38.63
CA VAL A 175 -25.33 19.03 -37.48
C VAL A 175 -25.62 20.50 -37.72
N LYS A 176 -26.87 20.91 -37.48
CA LYS A 176 -27.27 22.31 -37.60
C LYS A 176 -26.69 23.12 -36.44
N GLN A 177 -26.47 24.42 -36.66
CA GLN A 177 -25.90 25.30 -35.66
C GLN A 177 -26.74 25.33 -34.36
N GLU A 178 -28.06 25.27 -34.47
CA GLU A 178 -28.99 25.26 -33.33
C GLU A 178 -28.86 23.98 -32.48
N GLU A 179 -28.71 22.83 -33.15
CA GLU A 179 -28.51 21.53 -32.50
C GLU A 179 -27.17 21.49 -31.75
N ALA A 180 -26.11 22.07 -32.34
CA ALA A 180 -24.82 22.20 -31.68
C ALA A 180 -24.87 23.15 -30.47
N VAL A 181 -25.61 24.25 -30.56
CA VAL A 181 -25.84 25.17 -29.42
C VAL A 181 -26.62 24.50 -28.30
N ALA A 182 -27.63 23.69 -28.63
CA ALA A 182 -28.37 22.89 -27.65
C ALA A 182 -27.46 21.88 -26.94
N ALA A 183 -26.64 21.14 -27.71
CA ALA A 183 -25.65 20.20 -27.16
C ALA A 183 -24.63 20.90 -26.23
N ALA A 184 -24.14 22.08 -26.64
CA ALA A 184 -23.23 22.88 -25.83
C ALA A 184 -23.88 23.42 -24.55
N THR A 185 -25.14 23.84 -24.61
CA THR A 185 -25.92 24.32 -23.46
C THR A 185 -26.11 23.21 -22.43
N GLY A 186 -26.50 22.01 -22.89
CA GLY A 186 -26.60 20.82 -22.04
C GLY A 186 -25.27 20.44 -21.41
N ALA A 187 -24.19 20.44 -22.20
CA ALA A 187 -22.86 20.12 -21.70
C ALA A 187 -22.33 21.16 -20.70
N ALA A 188 -22.67 22.44 -20.84
CA ALA A 188 -22.34 23.48 -19.87
C ALA A 188 -23.27 23.52 -18.64
N ALA A 189 -24.25 22.60 -18.57
CA ALA A 189 -25.25 22.54 -17.50
C ALA A 189 -25.96 23.89 -17.26
N ILE A 190 -26.15 24.66 -18.33
CA ILE A 190 -26.70 26.01 -18.24
C ILE A 190 -28.18 25.93 -17.89
N ARG A 191 -28.57 26.68 -16.86
CA ARG A 191 -29.95 26.82 -16.37
C ARG A 191 -30.42 28.25 -16.64
N GLY A 192 -31.63 28.40 -17.17
CA GLY A 192 -32.22 29.71 -17.44
C GLY A 192 -31.65 30.41 -18.69
N THR A 193 -31.80 31.73 -18.75
CA THR A 193 -31.44 32.52 -19.94
C THR A 193 -29.95 32.88 -19.99
N LEU A 194 -29.42 32.98 -21.20
CA LEU A 194 -28.07 33.52 -21.44
C LEU A 194 -28.06 35.04 -21.25
N ARG A 195 -26.91 35.59 -20.85
CA ARG A 195 -26.63 37.03 -20.72
C ARG A 195 -26.61 37.75 -22.07
N GLY A 196 -26.42 37.00 -23.15
CA GLY A 196 -26.38 37.48 -24.53
C GLY A 196 -26.55 36.32 -25.51
N PRO A 197 -26.62 36.60 -26.82
CA PRO A 197 -26.77 35.55 -27.83
C PRO A 197 -25.58 34.58 -27.79
N ALA A 198 -25.86 33.29 -27.98
CA ALA A 198 -24.83 32.28 -28.19
C ALA A 198 -24.03 32.62 -29.46
N LEU A 199 -22.70 32.66 -29.35
CA LEU A 199 -21.82 32.85 -30.49
C LEU A 199 -21.36 31.48 -30.98
N ALA A 200 -21.93 31.00 -32.08
CA ALA A 200 -21.52 29.73 -32.69
C ALA A 200 -20.90 29.99 -34.07
N THR A 201 -19.67 29.50 -34.27
CA THR A 201 -18.91 29.70 -35.51
C THR A 201 -18.18 28.42 -35.91
N LEU A 202 -18.27 28.06 -37.19
CA LEU A 202 -17.68 26.84 -37.70
C LEU A 202 -16.17 27.02 -37.96
N HIS A 203 -15.37 26.07 -37.49
CA HIS A 203 -13.91 26.09 -37.57
C HIS A 203 -13.38 24.76 -38.09
N ALA A 204 -12.29 24.81 -38.84
CA ALA A 204 -11.49 23.63 -39.16
C ALA A 204 -10.64 23.23 -37.95
N ALA A 205 -10.70 21.97 -37.54
CA ALA A 205 -10.07 21.48 -36.30
C ALA A 205 -8.84 20.59 -36.59
N PRO A 206 -7.66 20.89 -36.02
CA PRO A 206 -6.52 19.99 -36.06
C PRO A 206 -6.74 18.82 -35.07
N GLY A 207 -7.06 17.62 -35.56
CA GLY A 207 -7.17 16.40 -34.72
C GLY A 207 -8.57 15.76 -34.69
N GLN A 208 -9.01 15.34 -33.49
CA GLN A 208 -10.07 14.34 -33.19
C GLN A 208 -11.49 14.56 -33.78
N ALA A 209 -11.74 15.62 -34.54
CA ALA A 209 -13.03 15.83 -35.21
C ALA A 209 -13.13 14.92 -36.44
N ALA A 210 -14.19 14.10 -36.53
CA ALA A 210 -14.33 13.08 -37.57
C ALA A 210 -14.43 13.68 -38.99
N SER A 211 -15.02 14.87 -39.10
CA SER A 211 -15.18 15.62 -40.35
C SER A 211 -14.09 16.67 -40.61
N GLY A 212 -13.20 16.89 -39.64
CA GLY A 212 -12.28 18.03 -39.63
C GLY A 212 -12.95 19.38 -39.32
N LEU A 213 -14.26 19.43 -39.05
CA LEU A 213 -15.02 20.63 -38.70
C LEU A 213 -15.64 20.56 -37.31
N VAL A 214 -15.62 21.68 -36.60
CA VAL A 214 -16.23 21.84 -35.27
C VAL A 214 -16.97 23.16 -35.16
N TYR A 215 -18.08 23.18 -34.44
CA TYR A 215 -18.66 24.43 -33.93
C TYR A 215 -17.89 24.86 -32.69
N LYS A 216 -17.31 26.07 -32.75
CA LYS A 216 -16.83 26.78 -31.56
C LYS A 216 -17.98 27.65 -31.04
N ILE A 217 -18.50 27.30 -29.86
CA ILE A 217 -19.69 27.90 -29.28
C ILE A 217 -19.30 28.62 -27.99
N VAL A 218 -19.64 29.89 -27.87
CA VAL A 218 -19.50 30.65 -26.62
C VAL A 218 -20.89 30.97 -26.06
N LEU A 219 -21.15 30.51 -24.84
CA LEU A 219 -22.42 30.65 -24.14
C LEU A 219 -22.23 31.56 -22.91
N PRO A 220 -22.58 32.85 -22.99
CA PRO A 220 -22.51 33.75 -21.85
C PRO A 220 -23.68 33.46 -20.90
N ALA A 221 -23.47 32.71 -19.82
CA ALA A 221 -24.51 32.21 -18.93
C ALA A 221 -24.52 32.91 -17.56
N TRP A 222 -25.71 33.02 -16.97
CA TRP A 222 -25.87 33.43 -15.56
C TRP A 222 -25.67 32.26 -14.60
N GLN A 223 -26.09 31.05 -14.99
CA GLN A 223 -26.06 29.88 -14.13
C GLN A 223 -25.65 28.62 -14.94
N PRO A 224 -24.50 28.00 -14.62
CA PRO A 224 -23.42 28.56 -13.80
C PRO A 224 -22.82 29.83 -14.46
N LEU A 225 -22.42 30.82 -13.65
CA LEU A 225 -21.88 32.09 -14.14
C LEU A 225 -20.62 31.82 -14.98
N GLY A 226 -20.63 32.28 -16.23
CA GLY A 226 -19.48 32.09 -17.10
C GLY A 226 -19.72 32.51 -18.55
N ASP A 227 -18.64 32.64 -19.28
CA ASP A 227 -18.66 32.64 -20.74
C ASP A 227 -18.13 31.26 -21.14
N TRP A 228 -19.03 30.33 -21.42
CA TRP A 228 -18.66 28.93 -21.65
C TRP A 228 -18.27 28.71 -23.09
N GLU A 229 -16.99 28.45 -23.35
CA GLU A 229 -16.50 28.01 -24.66
C GLU A 229 -16.61 26.48 -24.75
N VAL A 230 -17.39 26.00 -25.71
CA VAL A 230 -17.65 24.58 -25.98
C VAL A 230 -17.33 24.27 -27.43
N LEU A 231 -16.61 23.17 -27.68
CA LEU A 231 -16.36 22.66 -29.02
C LEU A 231 -17.28 21.46 -29.28
N VAL A 232 -18.02 21.50 -30.39
CA VAL A 232 -18.94 20.43 -30.80
C VAL A 232 -18.56 19.93 -32.19
N ASP A 233 -18.43 18.62 -32.38
CA ASP A 233 -18.15 18.02 -33.68
C ASP A 233 -19.30 18.32 -34.65
N ALA A 234 -18.97 18.90 -35.81
CA ALA A 234 -19.97 19.38 -36.76
C ALA A 234 -20.65 18.27 -37.57
N SER A 235 -20.19 17.02 -37.45
CA SER A 235 -20.77 15.85 -38.13
C SER A 235 -21.60 14.97 -37.21
N SER A 236 -21.21 14.83 -35.93
CA SER A 236 -21.88 13.95 -34.97
C SER A 236 -22.66 14.68 -33.88
N GLY A 237 -22.35 15.96 -33.62
CA GLY A 237 -22.95 16.72 -32.52
C GLY A 237 -22.32 16.38 -31.16
N GLN A 238 -21.28 15.55 -31.15
CA GLN A 238 -20.55 15.20 -29.94
C GLN A 238 -19.80 16.42 -29.38
N VAL A 239 -19.91 16.63 -28.07
CA VAL A 239 -19.13 17.66 -27.38
C VAL A 239 -17.70 17.18 -27.19
N LEU A 240 -16.75 17.90 -27.77
CA LEU A 240 -15.32 17.57 -27.77
C LEU A 240 -14.56 18.25 -26.62
N SER A 241 -14.99 19.42 -26.18
CA SER A 241 -14.42 20.11 -25.01
C SER A 241 -15.34 21.20 -24.46
N ARG A 242 -15.12 21.58 -23.19
CA ARG A 242 -15.86 22.64 -22.48
C ARG A 242 -14.92 23.38 -21.53
N ARG A 243 -14.95 24.72 -21.52
CA ARG A 243 -14.24 25.57 -20.54
C ARG A 243 -14.96 26.90 -20.28
N ASN A 244 -14.81 27.48 -19.10
CA ASN A 244 -15.28 28.83 -18.80
C ASN A 244 -14.18 29.86 -19.13
N ILE A 245 -14.51 30.92 -19.88
CA ILE A 245 -13.61 31.97 -20.35
C ILE A 245 -14.00 33.38 -19.88
N ILE A 246 -14.91 33.48 -18.90
CA ILE A 246 -15.29 34.77 -18.31
C ILE A 246 -14.06 35.47 -17.71
N LYS A 247 -14.02 36.80 -17.81
CA LYS A 247 -12.96 37.61 -17.18
C LYS A 247 -13.48 38.20 -15.87
N HIS A 248 -12.71 38.00 -14.80
CA HIS A 248 -12.93 38.60 -13.50
C HIS A 248 -12.36 40.04 -13.44
N GLY A 249 -12.86 40.86 -12.50
CA GLY A 249 -12.41 42.24 -12.30
C GLY A 249 -11.52 42.36 -11.06
N ASN A 250 -10.55 43.27 -11.05
CA ASN A 250 -9.74 43.53 -9.86
C ASN A 250 -10.40 44.62 -9.00
N GLY A 251 -10.33 44.46 -7.68
CA GLY A 251 -10.69 45.47 -6.67
C GLY A 251 -9.47 45.99 -5.93
N LYS A 252 -9.70 46.82 -4.92
CA LYS A 252 -8.69 47.33 -3.99
C LYS A 252 -9.11 47.06 -2.55
N GLY A 253 -8.15 46.75 -1.69
CA GLY A 253 -8.36 46.47 -0.27
C GLY A 253 -7.31 47.12 0.60
N ARG A 254 -7.59 47.20 1.91
CA ARG A 254 -6.62 47.58 2.94
C ARG A 254 -6.36 46.35 3.82
N VAL A 255 -5.09 46.04 4.09
CA VAL A 255 -4.66 44.84 4.84
C VAL A 255 -3.47 45.14 5.74
N PHE A 256 -3.25 44.32 6.76
CA PHE A 256 -1.93 44.11 7.37
C PHE A 256 -1.13 43.08 6.58
N ALA A 257 0.19 43.21 6.56
CA ALA A 257 1.08 42.37 5.75
C ALA A 257 2.34 41.91 6.53
N PRO A 258 2.31 40.73 7.17
CA PRO A 258 1.14 39.90 7.45
C PRO A 258 0.26 40.46 8.58
N ASN A 259 0.84 41.21 9.52
CA ASN A 259 0.19 41.75 10.70
C ASN A 259 0.89 43.07 11.11
N PRO A 260 0.31 43.89 12.01
CA PRO A 260 0.82 45.23 12.29
C PRO A 260 2.12 45.22 13.10
N VAL A 261 2.33 44.22 13.96
CA VAL A 261 3.58 44.03 14.74
C VAL A 261 4.77 43.85 13.81
N VAL A 262 4.64 42.99 12.80
CA VAL A 262 5.69 42.73 11.81
C VAL A 262 5.86 43.92 10.88
N ALA A 263 4.76 44.53 10.41
CA ALA A 263 4.81 45.67 9.49
C ALA A 263 5.51 46.90 10.09
N LEU A 264 5.27 47.19 11.38
CA LEU A 264 5.87 48.31 12.10
C LEU A 264 7.15 47.95 12.86
N GLN A 265 7.51 46.67 12.90
CA GLN A 265 8.61 46.15 13.72
C GLN A 265 8.46 46.54 15.21
N ASN A 266 7.22 46.51 15.72
CA ASN A 266 6.88 46.99 17.06
C ASN A 266 6.12 45.93 17.86
N ALA A 267 6.84 45.21 18.72
CA ALA A 267 6.31 44.17 19.61
C ALA A 267 5.48 44.70 20.80
N LYS A 268 5.43 46.01 21.01
CA LYS A 268 4.70 46.65 22.12
C LYS A 268 3.27 47.06 21.74
N MET A 269 2.83 46.78 20.52
CA MET A 269 1.46 47.02 20.09
C MET A 269 0.47 46.20 20.91
N ARG A 270 -0.72 46.75 21.13
CA ARG A 270 -1.82 46.12 21.86
C ARG A 270 -3.11 46.47 21.17
N ASP A 271 -4.04 45.54 21.19
CA ASP A 271 -5.34 45.61 20.52
C ASP A 271 -6.18 46.86 20.88
N GLN A 272 -6.41 47.10 22.18
CA GLN A 272 -7.33 48.14 22.67
C GLN A 272 -8.78 48.00 22.18
N ASP A 273 -9.33 46.77 22.15
CA ASP A 273 -10.74 46.48 21.86
C ASP A 273 -11.16 47.02 20.49
N ASP A 274 -10.47 46.57 19.43
CA ASP A 274 -10.69 46.96 18.03
C ASP A 274 -10.55 48.45 17.71
N ALA A 275 -10.00 49.25 18.63
CA ALA A 275 -9.86 50.68 18.40
C ALA A 275 -8.89 50.98 17.25
N ASP A 276 -9.36 51.73 16.25
CA ASP A 276 -8.54 52.25 15.14
C ASP A 276 -7.28 53.00 15.63
N ALA A 277 -7.35 53.62 16.82
CA ALA A 277 -6.24 54.38 17.39
C ALA A 277 -5.08 53.50 17.89
N ALA A 278 -5.31 52.20 18.09
CA ALA A 278 -4.30 51.25 18.54
C ALA A 278 -3.28 50.89 17.44
N VAL A 279 -3.71 50.97 16.18
CA VAL A 279 -2.90 50.62 15.02
C VAL A 279 -2.81 51.83 14.08
N PRO A 280 -1.62 52.45 13.95
CA PRO A 280 -1.47 53.65 13.14
C PRO A 280 -1.57 53.32 11.64
N ASP A 281 -1.91 54.32 10.82
CA ASP A 281 -2.21 54.12 9.39
C ASP A 281 -1.02 53.53 8.61
N GLU A 282 0.22 53.71 9.07
CA GLU A 282 1.45 53.15 8.49
C GLU A 282 1.51 51.61 8.55
N ALA A 283 0.75 50.96 9.44
CA ALA A 283 0.68 49.50 9.50
C ALA A 283 -0.09 48.90 8.32
N TYR A 284 -0.97 49.69 7.70
CA TYR A 284 -1.86 49.23 6.65
C TYR A 284 -1.23 49.37 5.27
N SER A 285 -1.37 48.32 4.47
CA SER A 285 -1.00 48.31 3.06
C SER A 285 -2.25 48.33 2.18
N GLN A 286 -2.26 49.19 1.17
CA GLN A 286 -3.29 49.13 0.13
C GLN A 286 -2.89 48.11 -0.94
N VAL A 287 -3.75 47.14 -1.19
CA VAL A 287 -3.48 45.99 -2.07
C VAL A 287 -4.52 45.87 -3.18
N GLU A 288 -4.13 45.19 -4.25
CA GLU A 288 -5.05 44.76 -5.30
C GLU A 288 -5.73 43.45 -4.89
N LEU A 289 -7.05 43.40 -4.95
CA LEU A 289 -7.85 42.19 -4.73
C LEU A 289 -8.17 41.60 -6.11
N ARG A 290 -7.51 40.51 -6.47
CA ARG A 290 -7.50 40.01 -7.85
C ARG A 290 -8.70 39.12 -8.15
N ASP A 291 -9.20 39.23 -9.37
CA ASP A 291 -10.20 38.32 -9.93
C ASP A 291 -11.51 38.19 -9.09
N LEU A 292 -12.02 39.32 -8.59
CA LEU A 292 -13.37 39.39 -8.03
C LEU A 292 -14.42 39.02 -9.09
N ASP A 293 -15.45 38.27 -8.69
CA ASP A 293 -16.47 37.70 -9.58
C ASP A 293 -17.52 38.72 -10.09
N GLY A 294 -17.45 39.96 -9.60
CA GLY A 294 -18.36 41.05 -9.97
C GLY A 294 -19.70 41.04 -9.22
N SER A 295 -19.91 40.15 -8.25
CA SER A 295 -21.08 40.15 -7.35
C SER A 295 -21.12 41.36 -6.41
N GLY A 296 -19.97 42.02 -6.25
CA GLY A 296 -19.72 43.04 -5.25
C GLY A 296 -19.24 42.47 -3.91
N HIS A 297 -19.18 41.15 -3.74
CA HIS A 297 -18.60 40.53 -2.55
C HIS A 297 -17.11 40.22 -2.73
N LEU A 298 -16.42 39.95 -1.61
CA LEU A 298 -15.10 39.35 -1.59
C LEU A 298 -15.16 37.88 -2.02
N LYS A 299 -15.33 37.67 -3.32
CA LYS A 299 -15.50 36.36 -3.94
C LYS A 299 -14.74 36.29 -5.25
N GLY A 300 -13.87 35.29 -5.36
CA GLY A 300 -13.01 35.07 -6.52
C GLY A 300 -12.79 33.58 -6.80
N PRO A 301 -11.80 33.24 -7.64
CA PRO A 301 -11.53 31.84 -8.01
C PRO A 301 -11.02 30.98 -6.85
N TYR A 302 -10.37 31.61 -5.85
CA TYR A 302 -9.67 30.90 -4.76
C TYR A 302 -10.25 31.17 -3.37
N VAL A 303 -11.11 32.19 -3.21
CA VAL A 303 -11.71 32.54 -1.90
C VAL A 303 -13.17 32.93 -2.08
N ASP A 304 -14.02 32.49 -1.16
CA ASP A 304 -15.44 32.85 -1.08
C ASP A 304 -15.82 33.27 0.36
N LEU A 305 -15.93 34.58 0.57
CA LEU A 305 -16.42 35.18 1.82
C LEU A 305 -17.87 35.67 1.70
N SER A 306 -18.60 35.28 0.63
CA SER A 306 -19.98 35.78 0.43
C SER A 306 -20.99 35.27 1.47
N ARG A 307 -20.53 34.43 2.41
CA ARG A 307 -21.32 33.85 3.51
C ARG A 307 -20.72 34.13 4.89
N SER A 308 -19.66 34.94 4.98
CA SER A 308 -19.04 35.30 6.27
C SER A 308 -20.05 36.07 7.13
N ALA A 309 -20.32 35.57 8.33
CA ALA A 309 -21.23 36.22 9.27
C ALA A 309 -20.51 37.36 10.02
N PRO A 310 -21.24 38.27 10.71
CA PRO A 310 -22.67 38.53 10.57
C PRO A 310 -23.02 39.34 9.30
N GLU A 311 -22.07 40.08 8.71
CA GLU A 311 -22.24 40.89 7.51
C GLU A 311 -21.14 40.58 6.46
N PRO A 312 -21.47 39.86 5.36
CA PRO A 312 -20.52 39.66 4.27
C PRO A 312 -20.15 40.99 3.61
N ALA A 313 -18.85 41.30 3.53
CA ALA A 313 -18.35 42.51 2.89
C ALA A 313 -18.89 42.65 1.46
N ARG A 314 -19.44 43.83 1.15
CA ARG A 314 -20.04 44.10 -0.16
C ARG A 314 -19.81 45.53 -0.63
N ASP A 315 -19.04 45.68 -1.71
CA ASP A 315 -18.89 46.92 -2.47
C ASP A 315 -18.92 46.62 -3.98
N PRO A 316 -20.01 46.95 -4.70
CA PRO A 316 -20.10 46.80 -6.16
C PRO A 316 -19.03 47.55 -6.97
N GLY A 317 -18.43 48.61 -6.40
CA GLY A 317 -17.30 49.34 -6.97
C GLY A 317 -15.94 48.68 -6.74
N GLY A 318 -15.89 47.59 -5.97
CA GLY A 318 -14.67 46.82 -5.71
C GLY A 318 -13.68 47.52 -4.77
N SER A 319 -14.15 48.36 -3.84
CA SER A 319 -13.31 49.16 -2.94
C SER A 319 -13.48 48.76 -1.46
N PHE A 320 -12.76 47.74 -1.02
CA PHE A 320 -12.84 47.18 0.34
C PHE A 320 -11.74 47.75 1.26
N CYS A 321 -11.69 49.07 1.40
CA CYS A 321 -10.67 49.77 2.19
C CYS A 321 -11.18 50.10 3.59
N TYR A 322 -11.38 49.07 4.41
CA TYR A 322 -11.83 49.18 5.81
C TYR A 322 -10.64 49.36 6.76
N LYS A 323 -10.91 49.86 7.98
CA LYS A 323 -9.98 49.82 9.12
C LYS A 323 -10.42 48.73 10.08
N ARG A 324 -9.55 48.36 11.01
CA ARG A 324 -9.77 47.23 11.93
C ARG A 324 -11.03 47.29 12.77
N SER A 325 -11.51 48.48 13.15
CA SER A 325 -12.79 48.60 13.88
C SER A 325 -14.03 48.18 13.06
N ASP A 326 -13.88 47.93 11.76
CA ASP A 326 -14.93 47.48 10.87
C ASP A 326 -14.71 46.01 10.52
N ARG A 327 -15.63 45.15 10.98
CA ARG A 327 -15.68 43.67 10.81
C ARG A 327 -15.61 43.16 9.35
N ARG A 328 -15.50 44.05 8.38
CA ARG A 328 -15.24 43.69 6.99
C ARG A 328 -13.74 43.72 6.67
N PHE A 329 -12.91 44.23 7.56
CA PHE A 329 -11.46 44.29 7.43
C PHE A 329 -10.83 42.88 7.46
N GLU A 330 -11.23 42.06 8.41
CA GLU A 330 -10.81 40.66 8.61
C GLU A 330 -11.16 39.82 7.38
N GLN A 331 -12.30 40.10 6.75
CA GLN A 331 -12.70 39.47 5.50
C GLN A 331 -11.75 39.85 4.33
N VAL A 332 -11.27 41.11 4.28
CA VAL A 332 -10.29 41.55 3.28
C VAL A 332 -8.93 40.91 3.53
N MET A 333 -8.54 40.78 4.79
CA MET A 333 -7.33 40.07 5.23
C MET A 333 -7.35 38.62 4.74
N ALA A 334 -8.42 37.88 5.04
CA ALA A 334 -8.59 36.50 4.62
C ALA A 334 -8.56 36.35 3.09
N TYR A 335 -9.28 37.21 2.36
CA TYR A 335 -9.27 37.18 0.90
C TYR A 335 -7.86 37.37 0.33
N TYR A 336 -7.15 38.40 0.80
CA TYR A 336 -5.84 38.77 0.27
C TYR A 336 -4.78 37.69 0.54
N HIS A 337 -4.65 37.23 1.79
CA HIS A 337 -3.59 36.29 2.16
C HIS A 337 -3.80 34.92 1.50
N ILE A 338 -5.04 34.41 1.47
CA ILE A 338 -5.35 33.12 0.83
C ILE A 338 -5.21 33.21 -0.70
N ASP A 339 -5.74 34.26 -1.35
CA ASP A 339 -5.58 34.43 -2.81
C ASP A 339 -4.10 34.54 -3.21
N ARG A 340 -3.30 35.28 -2.42
CA ARG A 340 -1.85 35.39 -2.62
C ARG A 340 -1.15 34.04 -2.47
N ALA A 341 -1.47 33.28 -1.42
CA ALA A 341 -0.91 31.95 -1.19
C ALA A 341 -1.25 31.00 -2.35
N GLN A 342 -2.50 30.99 -2.78
CA GLN A 342 -2.93 30.09 -3.85
C GLN A 342 -2.29 30.45 -5.21
N ARG A 343 -2.13 31.73 -5.51
CA ARG A 343 -1.38 32.14 -6.71
C ARG A 343 0.11 31.80 -6.63
N TYR A 344 0.69 31.83 -5.43
CA TYR A 344 2.06 31.39 -5.24
C TYR A 344 2.21 29.89 -5.53
N ILE A 345 1.33 29.04 -5.00
CA ILE A 345 1.27 27.60 -5.29
C ILE A 345 1.19 27.34 -6.79
N GLN A 346 0.32 28.06 -7.50
CA GLN A 346 0.18 27.98 -8.96
C GLN A 346 1.49 28.37 -9.68
N SER A 347 2.18 29.40 -9.19
CA SER A 347 3.47 29.85 -9.75
C SER A 347 4.60 28.84 -9.55
N LEU A 348 4.51 28.00 -8.52
CA LEU A 348 5.46 26.90 -8.29
C LEU A 348 5.25 25.73 -9.27
N GLY A 349 4.10 25.67 -9.95
CA GLY A 349 3.74 24.65 -10.94
C GLY A 349 2.58 23.75 -10.53
N PHE A 350 2.00 23.94 -9.35
CA PHE A 350 0.91 23.12 -8.84
C PHE A 350 -0.44 23.75 -9.18
N THR A 351 -1.12 23.19 -10.19
CA THR A 351 -2.44 23.67 -10.63
C THR A 351 -3.59 22.85 -10.06
N ASN A 352 -3.33 21.94 -9.14
CA ASN A 352 -4.28 20.96 -8.61
C ASN A 352 -4.38 20.94 -7.08
N ILE A 353 -3.48 21.59 -6.34
CA ILE A 353 -3.57 21.70 -4.88
C ILE A 353 -4.62 22.76 -4.54
N LEU A 354 -5.69 22.35 -3.87
CA LEU A 354 -6.78 23.19 -3.38
C LEU A 354 -7.31 24.18 -4.44
N ASN A 355 -7.32 23.78 -5.72
CA ASN A 355 -7.64 24.67 -6.85
C ASN A 355 -9.16 24.87 -7.00
N ARG A 356 -9.78 25.43 -5.96
CA ARG A 356 -11.18 25.81 -5.82
C ARG A 356 -11.27 27.05 -4.92
N ALA A 357 -12.44 27.67 -4.86
CA ALA A 357 -12.70 28.71 -3.87
C ALA A 357 -12.78 28.09 -2.45
N GLN A 358 -11.92 28.56 -1.55
CA GLN A 358 -11.98 28.23 -0.12
C GLN A 358 -13.07 29.08 0.53
N VAL A 359 -14.03 28.42 1.19
CA VAL A 359 -15.07 29.12 1.95
C VAL A 359 -14.47 29.56 3.27
N VAL A 360 -14.69 30.83 3.61
CA VAL A 360 -14.14 31.44 4.83
C VAL A 360 -15.24 32.18 5.57
N ASN A 361 -15.25 31.98 6.89
CA ASN A 361 -16.01 32.77 7.83
C ASN A 361 -15.04 33.44 8.79
N ALA A 362 -14.81 34.74 8.58
CA ALA A 362 -13.86 35.54 9.34
C ALA A 362 -14.30 35.79 10.80
N HIS A 363 -15.57 35.49 11.13
CA HIS A 363 -16.16 35.68 12.45
C HIS A 363 -17.09 34.52 12.81
N GLY A 364 -16.61 33.29 12.68
CA GLY A 364 -17.44 32.11 12.90
C GLY A 364 -17.62 31.75 14.37
N THR A 365 -16.78 32.29 15.26
CA THR A 365 -16.85 32.06 16.70
C THR A 365 -16.42 33.30 17.49
N THR A 366 -16.74 33.34 18.78
CA THR A 366 -16.28 34.38 19.72
C THR A 366 -15.12 33.90 20.61
N GLU A 367 -14.68 32.66 20.40
CA GLU A 367 -13.52 32.09 21.10
C GLU A 367 -12.23 32.64 20.50
N ASP A 368 -11.17 32.69 21.31
CA ASP A 368 -9.78 32.99 20.89
C ASP A 368 -9.19 31.71 20.29
N ASN A 369 -9.67 31.36 19.09
CA ASN A 369 -9.31 30.16 18.36
C ASN A 369 -9.81 30.16 16.90
N SER A 370 -9.06 29.46 16.04
CA SER A 370 -9.36 29.25 14.62
C SER A 370 -9.25 27.78 14.22
N TRP A 371 -9.91 27.40 13.12
CA TRP A 371 -9.77 26.05 12.57
C TRP A 371 -10.20 25.93 11.10
N TYR A 372 -9.59 24.97 10.40
CA TYR A 372 -10.18 24.31 9.23
C TYR A 372 -11.04 23.11 9.65
N SER A 373 -12.23 22.96 9.04
CA SER A 373 -13.06 21.77 9.21
C SER A 373 -13.07 20.90 7.94
N PRO A 374 -12.56 19.66 7.96
CA PRO A 374 -12.67 18.72 6.83
C PRO A 374 -14.13 18.39 6.46
N ALA A 375 -15.05 18.45 7.44
CA ALA A 375 -16.45 18.10 7.26
C ALA A 375 -17.24 19.18 6.47
N THR A 376 -17.04 20.46 6.82
CA THR A 376 -17.71 21.57 6.12
C THR A 376 -16.86 22.14 4.98
N ARG A 377 -15.55 21.86 4.99
CA ARG A 377 -14.52 22.44 4.12
C ARG A 377 -14.44 23.97 4.24
N GLU A 378 -14.71 24.48 5.43
CA GLU A 378 -14.74 25.91 5.77
C GLU A 378 -13.57 26.25 6.70
N LEU A 379 -13.00 27.45 6.51
CA LEU A 379 -12.10 28.08 7.48
C LEU A 379 -12.93 28.97 8.39
N THR A 380 -12.78 28.79 9.70
CA THR A 380 -13.45 29.57 10.73
C THR A 380 -12.42 30.29 11.57
N PHE A 381 -12.61 31.60 11.74
CA PHE A 381 -11.79 32.46 12.59
C PHE A 381 -12.63 33.01 13.75
N GLY A 382 -11.98 33.21 14.89
CA GLY A 382 -12.57 33.72 16.12
C GLY A 382 -12.33 35.20 16.37
N ASP A 383 -13.24 35.79 17.17
CA ASP A 383 -13.16 37.19 17.62
C ASP A 383 -12.59 37.32 19.06
N GLY A 384 -11.98 36.27 19.60
CA GLY A 384 -11.54 36.25 20.99
C GLY A 384 -10.18 36.91 21.16
N GLY A 385 -10.06 37.90 22.05
CA GLY A 385 -8.77 38.58 22.26
C GLY A 385 -8.47 39.55 21.13
N ILE A 386 -7.61 39.15 20.20
CA ILE A 386 -7.46 39.83 18.90
C ILE A 386 -8.24 39.00 17.89
N ASP A 387 -9.02 39.63 17.03
CA ASP A 387 -9.67 38.92 15.92
C ASP A 387 -8.60 38.14 15.12
N ASP A 388 -8.67 36.81 15.13
CA ASP A 388 -7.63 35.93 14.57
C ASP A 388 -7.37 36.22 13.08
N ALA A 389 -8.42 36.62 12.36
CA ALA A 389 -8.37 37.02 10.95
C ALA A 389 -7.76 38.43 10.72
N GLU A 390 -7.23 39.09 11.74
CA GLU A 390 -6.31 40.22 11.61
C GLU A 390 -4.83 39.80 11.53
N ASP A 391 -4.48 38.55 11.87
CA ASP A 391 -3.11 38.05 11.73
C ASP A 391 -2.98 37.15 10.50
N GLY A 392 -2.29 37.65 9.47
CA GLY A 392 -2.03 36.88 8.25
C GLY A 392 -1.31 35.55 8.50
N ASP A 393 -0.62 35.39 9.63
CA ASP A 393 0.01 34.13 10.00
C ASP A 393 -1.02 33.06 10.38
N VAL A 394 -2.02 33.42 11.18
CA VAL A 394 -3.11 32.52 11.60
C VAL A 394 -3.94 32.11 10.39
N ILE A 395 -4.28 33.07 9.52
CA ILE A 395 -5.00 32.81 8.26
C ILE A 395 -4.28 31.77 7.38
N LEU A 396 -2.96 31.93 7.23
CA LEU A 396 -2.16 31.03 6.38
C LEU A 396 -1.91 29.68 7.04
N HIS A 397 -1.82 29.63 8.37
CA HIS A 397 -1.74 28.39 9.13
C HIS A 397 -2.98 27.52 8.86
N GLU A 398 -4.17 28.09 9.04
CA GLU A 398 -5.43 27.38 8.81
C GLU A 398 -5.63 26.98 7.34
N TYR A 399 -5.21 27.84 6.41
CA TYR A 399 -5.19 27.48 4.99
C TYR A 399 -4.26 26.29 4.71
N GLY A 400 -3.17 26.14 5.49
CA GLY A 400 -2.28 24.99 5.45
C GLY A 400 -3.00 23.66 5.74
N HIS A 401 -3.88 23.63 6.74
CA HIS A 401 -4.72 22.45 7.00
C HIS A 401 -5.66 22.13 5.84
N ALA A 402 -6.29 23.14 5.25
CA ALA A 402 -7.15 22.94 4.08
C ALA A 402 -6.37 22.34 2.88
N MET A 403 -5.11 22.74 2.70
CA MET A 403 -4.23 22.19 1.67
C MET A 403 -3.89 20.72 1.92
N GLN A 404 -3.55 20.36 3.16
CA GLN A 404 -3.23 18.97 3.50
C GLN A 404 -4.45 18.05 3.37
N ASP A 405 -5.63 18.47 3.83
CA ASP A 405 -6.86 17.68 3.64
C ASP A 405 -7.25 17.53 2.16
N ASP A 406 -6.99 18.52 1.31
CA ASP A 406 -7.21 18.41 -0.14
C ASP A 406 -6.27 17.39 -0.81
N GLN A 407 -4.99 17.37 -0.39
CA GLN A 407 -3.99 16.47 -0.94
C GLN A 407 -4.11 15.05 -0.37
N VAL A 408 -4.43 14.94 0.91
CA VAL A 408 -4.53 13.70 1.70
C VAL A 408 -5.78 13.78 2.58
N PRO A 409 -6.98 13.45 2.05
CA PRO A 409 -8.20 13.48 2.84
C PRO A 409 -8.09 12.61 4.11
N GLY A 410 -8.38 13.20 5.26
CA GLY A 410 -8.20 12.53 6.57
C GLY A 410 -6.80 12.64 7.17
N PHE A 411 -5.92 13.48 6.62
CA PHE A 411 -4.59 13.70 7.19
C PHE A 411 -4.63 14.07 8.68
N GLY A 412 -3.79 13.42 9.47
CA GLY A 412 -3.70 13.64 10.91
C GLY A 412 -4.35 12.56 11.78
N ASP A 413 -4.72 11.40 11.22
CA ASP A 413 -5.28 10.26 11.96
C ASP A 413 -4.30 9.70 13.02
N ALA A 414 -3.00 9.94 12.87
CA ALA A 414 -1.97 9.66 13.86
C ALA A 414 -1.50 10.94 14.56
N VAL A 415 -1.08 10.85 15.84
CA VAL A 415 -0.58 12.00 16.62
C VAL A 415 0.58 12.72 15.91
N GLU A 416 1.56 11.97 15.39
CA GLU A 416 2.67 12.54 14.61
C GLU A 416 2.18 13.14 13.27
N GLY A 417 1.13 12.58 12.66
CA GLY A 417 0.49 13.12 11.48
C GLY A 417 -0.16 14.48 11.74
N GLY A 418 -0.90 14.59 12.85
CA GLY A 418 -1.44 15.87 13.32
C GLY A 418 -0.35 16.89 13.59
N ALA A 419 0.74 16.47 14.25
CA ALA A 419 1.90 17.32 14.48
C ALA A 419 2.58 17.80 13.18
N MET A 420 2.70 16.93 12.16
CA MET A 420 3.16 17.38 10.84
C MET A 420 2.23 18.42 10.22
N GLY A 421 0.93 18.33 10.50
CA GLY A 421 -0.04 19.32 10.04
C GLY A 421 0.15 20.68 10.69
N GLU A 422 0.21 20.71 12.02
CA GLU A 422 0.52 21.94 12.79
C GLU A 422 1.85 22.58 12.36
N GLY A 423 2.89 21.75 12.26
CA GLY A 423 4.21 22.21 11.81
C GLY A 423 4.22 22.72 10.38
N PHE A 424 3.39 22.17 9.49
CA PHE A 424 3.25 22.66 8.12
C PHE A 424 2.50 24.01 8.08
N GLY A 425 1.43 24.18 8.85
CA GLY A 425 0.72 25.46 8.95
C GLY A 425 1.64 26.60 9.37
N ASP A 426 2.41 26.40 10.43
CA ASP A 426 3.40 27.37 10.91
C ASP A 426 4.50 27.65 9.88
N TYR A 427 5.04 26.58 9.26
CA TYR A 427 6.02 26.71 8.20
C TYR A 427 5.48 27.53 7.02
N TRP A 428 4.25 27.24 6.59
CA TRP A 428 3.63 27.87 5.42
C TRP A 428 3.37 29.37 5.64
N ALA A 429 2.89 29.73 6.83
CA ALA A 429 2.77 31.12 7.26
C ALA A 429 4.13 31.84 7.21
N ALA A 430 5.18 31.25 7.79
CA ALA A 430 6.52 31.83 7.77
C ALA A 430 7.12 31.93 6.36
N ALA A 431 6.93 30.92 5.51
CA ALA A 431 7.50 30.85 4.17
C ALA A 431 6.96 31.93 3.22
N LEU A 432 5.71 32.37 3.44
CA LEU A 432 5.06 33.42 2.64
C LEU A 432 5.37 34.85 3.09
N ARG A 433 6.10 35.02 4.19
CA ARG A 433 6.65 36.31 4.58
C ARG A 433 7.88 36.68 3.73
N PRO A 434 8.18 37.98 3.55
CA PRO A 434 9.48 38.38 3.02
C PRO A 434 10.62 37.81 3.86
N ALA A 435 11.71 37.36 3.24
CA ALA A 435 12.86 36.78 3.94
C ALA A 435 13.51 37.72 4.98
N CYS A 436 13.34 39.03 4.82
CA CYS A 436 13.83 40.07 5.74
C CYS A 436 12.77 40.57 6.73
N ALA A 437 11.66 39.85 6.90
CA ALA A 437 10.62 40.21 7.86
C ALA A 437 11.19 40.26 9.29
N PHE A 438 10.60 41.14 10.11
CA PHE A 438 10.93 41.22 11.53
C PHE A 438 10.54 39.91 12.23
N ASN A 439 11.51 39.28 12.91
CA ASN A 439 11.35 37.98 13.58
C ASN A 439 10.68 36.90 12.70
N PRO A 440 11.35 36.48 11.60
CA PRO A 440 10.72 35.67 10.55
C PRO A 440 10.36 34.23 10.98
N THR A 441 10.76 33.82 12.18
CA THR A 441 10.51 32.48 12.72
C THR A 441 9.48 32.47 13.86
N LEU A 442 8.96 33.64 14.26
CA LEU A 442 7.91 33.76 15.27
C LEU A 442 6.55 33.84 14.60
N ILE A 443 5.60 33.01 15.03
CA ILE A 443 4.26 32.86 14.44
C ILE A 443 3.23 33.54 15.33
N GLY A 444 2.21 34.18 14.73
CA GLY A 444 1.08 34.76 15.45
C GLY A 444 1.49 35.94 16.36
N MET A 445 2.41 36.77 15.91
CA MET A 445 2.97 37.83 16.76
C MET A 445 1.96 38.91 17.13
N TRP A 446 0.95 39.17 16.28
CA TRP A 446 -0.07 40.15 16.60
C TRP A 446 -1.08 39.55 17.55
N ASP A 447 -1.67 38.42 17.17
CA ASP A 447 -2.61 37.65 17.97
C ASP A 447 -2.10 37.39 19.40
N ALA A 448 -0.86 36.89 19.51
CA ALA A 448 -0.24 36.61 20.80
C ALA A 448 -0.02 37.82 21.71
N THR A 449 -0.18 39.07 21.24
CA THR A 449 -0.10 40.24 22.13
C THR A 449 -1.20 40.26 23.19
N ALA A 450 -2.29 39.51 22.99
CA ALA A 450 -3.40 39.38 23.94
C ALA A 450 -3.06 38.49 25.15
N TYR A 451 -2.26 37.44 24.97
CA TYR A 451 -2.04 36.41 26.00
C TYR A 451 -0.58 36.06 26.29
N SER A 452 0.35 36.22 25.34
CA SER A 452 1.76 35.85 25.50
C SER A 452 2.50 36.83 26.41
N GLN A 453 3.36 36.29 27.28
CA GLN A 453 4.25 37.07 28.16
C GLN A 453 5.66 37.25 27.60
N ASP A 454 5.93 36.71 26.41
CA ASP A 454 7.24 36.81 25.77
C ASP A 454 7.50 38.21 25.18
N ASP A 455 8.78 38.54 24.97
CA ASP A 455 9.22 39.81 24.36
C ASP A 455 10.22 39.54 23.22
N PRO A 456 9.79 39.60 21.94
CA PRO A 456 8.43 39.93 21.47
C PRO A 456 7.39 38.82 21.75
N PRO A 457 6.09 39.12 21.79
CA PRO A 457 5.05 38.10 21.95
C PRO A 457 4.91 37.25 20.68
N PHE A 458 4.65 35.96 20.87
CA PHE A 458 4.43 34.98 19.79
C PHE A 458 3.59 33.80 20.30
N LEU A 459 2.94 33.11 19.36
CA LEU A 459 2.22 31.86 19.62
C LEU A 459 3.19 30.67 19.59
N ARG A 460 3.98 30.55 18.52
CA ARG A 460 5.00 29.50 18.34
C ARG A 460 6.27 30.01 17.66
N GLN A 461 7.38 29.27 17.83
CA GLN A 461 8.70 29.62 17.29
C GLN A 461 9.33 28.45 16.52
N LEU A 462 9.69 28.69 15.25
CA LEU A 462 10.35 27.71 14.38
C LEU A 462 11.88 27.67 14.55
N ALA A 463 12.47 28.68 15.21
CA ALA A 463 13.89 28.70 15.53
C ALA A 463 14.16 28.00 16.87
N THR A 464 14.09 26.67 16.90
CA THR A 464 14.28 25.87 18.14
C THR A 464 15.24 24.69 17.96
N ALA A 465 15.76 24.17 19.08
CA ALA A 465 16.57 22.97 19.15
C ALA A 465 15.78 21.69 19.46
N LYS A 466 14.43 21.74 19.50
CA LYS A 466 13.60 20.55 19.80
C LYS A 466 14.00 19.32 18.98
N HIS A 467 14.08 18.17 19.64
CA HIS A 467 14.62 16.93 19.11
C HIS A 467 13.69 15.74 19.37
N TYR A 468 13.57 14.84 18.39
CA TYR A 468 12.77 13.63 18.49
C TYR A 468 13.62 12.44 18.99
N PRO A 469 13.12 11.59 19.90
CA PRO A 469 11.80 11.64 20.53
C PRO A 469 11.76 12.40 21.87
N GLU A 470 12.89 12.94 22.34
CA GLU A 470 13.03 13.44 23.72
C GLU A 470 12.10 14.60 24.06
N ASP A 471 11.77 15.44 23.08
CA ASP A 471 10.90 16.62 23.26
C ASP A 471 9.43 16.37 22.86
N LEU A 472 9.03 15.11 22.63
CA LEU A 472 7.62 14.77 22.37
C LEU A 472 6.75 15.01 23.62
N ALA A 473 5.67 15.78 23.44
CA ALA A 473 4.64 16.06 24.41
C ALA A 473 3.35 15.24 24.19
N ASN A 474 3.23 14.53 23.06
CA ASN A 474 2.00 13.88 22.59
C ASN A 474 0.86 14.88 22.39
N GLU A 475 1.19 16.06 21.88
CA GLU A 475 0.27 17.15 21.61
C GLU A 475 0.68 17.78 20.28
N ALA A 476 -0.26 17.87 19.34
CA ALA A 476 0.03 18.16 17.94
C ALA A 476 0.75 19.51 17.76
N HIS A 477 0.34 20.56 18.46
CA HIS A 477 0.96 21.87 18.31
C HIS A 477 2.37 21.91 18.89
N ALA A 478 2.57 21.32 20.08
CA ALA A 478 3.86 21.25 20.75
C ALA A 478 4.88 20.39 19.98
N ASP A 479 4.43 19.28 19.41
CA ASP A 479 5.24 18.33 18.65
C ASP A 479 5.47 18.82 17.21
N GLY A 480 4.50 19.54 16.66
CA GLY A 480 4.56 20.10 15.31
C GLY A 480 5.69 21.13 15.12
N ILE A 481 6.11 21.77 16.21
CA ILE A 481 7.30 22.63 16.21
C ILE A 481 8.55 21.88 15.72
N ILE A 482 8.71 20.57 16.02
CA ILE A 482 9.84 19.77 15.54
C ILE A 482 9.83 19.69 14.01
N TRP A 483 8.66 19.41 13.44
CA TRP A 483 8.46 19.30 12.00
C TRP A 483 8.64 20.66 11.30
N GLY A 484 7.92 21.70 11.76
CA GLY A 484 7.97 23.04 11.20
C GLY A 484 9.38 23.65 11.26
N ALA A 485 10.11 23.46 12.36
CA ALA A 485 11.50 23.91 12.50
C ALA A 485 12.43 23.20 11.50
N SER A 486 12.19 21.92 11.23
CA SER A 486 12.96 21.14 10.25
C SER A 486 12.72 21.65 8.83
N LEU A 487 11.46 21.92 8.47
CA LEU A 487 11.12 22.52 7.17
C LEU A 487 11.71 23.93 7.02
N ARG A 488 11.67 24.73 8.09
CA ARG A 488 12.27 26.07 8.12
C ARG A 488 13.79 26.02 7.90
N GLN A 489 14.50 25.08 8.52
CA GLN A 489 15.94 24.90 8.28
C GLN A 489 16.23 24.44 6.85
N LEU A 490 15.37 23.61 6.27
CA LEU A 490 15.51 23.20 4.89
C LEU A 490 15.33 24.40 3.95
N TRP A 491 14.32 25.24 4.19
CA TRP A 491 14.11 26.53 3.49
C TRP A 491 15.32 27.43 3.53
N GLU A 492 16.00 27.55 4.67
CA GLU A 492 17.22 28.35 4.81
C GLU A 492 18.40 27.76 4.02
N LYS A 493 18.45 26.43 3.92
CA LYS A 493 19.58 25.71 3.35
C LYS A 493 19.53 25.53 1.84
N ILE A 494 18.36 25.23 1.28
CA ILE A 494 18.19 25.00 -0.17
C ILE A 494 17.41 26.12 -0.87
N GLY A 495 16.79 27.02 -0.11
CA GLY A 495 16.10 28.21 -0.63
C GLY A 495 14.60 28.02 -0.80
N ALA A 496 13.89 29.15 -0.75
CA ALA A 496 12.43 29.20 -0.63
C ALA A 496 11.67 28.39 -1.68
N GLY A 497 11.86 28.71 -2.96
CA GLY A 497 11.08 28.09 -4.03
C GLY A 497 11.37 26.60 -4.24
N GLU A 498 12.56 26.12 -3.86
CA GLU A 498 12.90 24.70 -3.92
C GLU A 498 12.26 23.93 -2.76
N THR A 499 12.39 24.43 -1.52
CA THR A 499 11.75 23.82 -0.35
C THR A 499 10.24 23.81 -0.47
N ASP A 500 9.62 24.91 -0.89
CA ASP A 500 8.15 24.99 -1.02
C ASP A 500 7.64 23.98 -2.05
N ARG A 501 8.32 23.80 -3.18
CA ARG A 501 7.98 22.75 -4.16
C ARG A 501 8.13 21.36 -3.58
N LEU A 502 9.18 21.15 -2.81
CA LEU A 502 9.53 19.86 -2.23
C LEU A 502 8.50 19.44 -1.17
N VAL A 503 8.13 20.35 -0.26
CA VAL A 503 7.12 20.11 0.79
C VAL A 503 5.74 19.87 0.18
N LEU A 504 5.28 20.73 -0.74
CA LEU A 504 3.98 20.57 -1.40
C LEU A 504 3.89 19.27 -2.20
N GLN A 505 4.98 18.86 -2.87
CA GLN A 505 5.03 17.60 -3.60
C GLN A 505 5.05 16.40 -2.64
N ALA A 506 5.73 16.51 -1.49
CA ALA A 506 5.86 15.42 -0.53
C ALA A 506 4.51 14.99 0.05
N HIS A 507 3.58 15.92 0.30
CA HIS A 507 2.24 15.59 0.80
C HIS A 507 1.51 14.54 -0.06
N PHE A 508 1.67 14.55 -1.39
CA PHE A 508 1.05 13.56 -2.27
C PHE A 508 1.55 12.12 -2.07
N TYR A 509 2.64 11.90 -1.32
CA TYR A 509 3.16 10.58 -0.99
C TYR A 509 2.72 10.08 0.40
N LEU A 510 2.02 10.91 1.18
CA LEU A 510 1.62 10.60 2.55
C LEU A 510 0.27 9.87 2.59
N GLN A 511 0.02 9.25 3.75
CA GLN A 511 -1.25 8.62 4.12
C GLN A 511 -1.86 9.35 5.34
N PRO A 512 -3.16 9.17 5.61
CA PRO A 512 -3.83 9.76 6.77
C PRO A 512 -3.10 9.55 8.12
N ASP A 513 -2.51 8.37 8.32
CA ASP A 513 -1.82 7.92 9.53
C ASP A 513 -0.29 8.08 9.48
N ALA A 514 0.23 8.92 8.58
CA ALA A 514 1.67 9.10 8.40
C ALA A 514 2.38 9.58 9.67
N ARG A 515 3.61 9.07 9.89
CA ARG A 515 4.52 9.45 10.98
C ARG A 515 5.65 10.35 10.48
N PHE A 516 6.45 10.95 11.38
CA PHE A 516 7.55 11.84 10.99
C PHE A 516 8.53 11.18 10.01
N ILE A 517 8.85 9.90 10.20
CA ILE A 517 9.74 9.17 9.28
C ILE A 517 9.13 9.02 7.87
N ASP A 518 7.81 8.88 7.77
CA ASP A 518 7.11 8.82 6.48
C ASP A 518 7.17 10.19 5.78
N GLY A 519 7.03 11.27 6.55
CA GLY A 519 7.29 12.64 6.11
C GLY A 519 8.68 12.79 5.49
N VAL A 520 9.74 12.35 6.18
CA VAL A 520 11.12 12.44 5.66
C VAL A 520 11.30 11.63 4.39
N ASN A 521 10.75 10.42 4.33
CA ASN A 521 10.81 9.58 3.14
C ASN A 521 10.07 10.23 1.95
N ALA A 522 8.94 10.88 2.20
CA ALA A 522 8.20 11.63 1.19
C ALA A 522 8.99 12.84 0.66
N LEU A 523 9.70 13.57 1.52
CA LEU A 523 10.60 14.66 1.10
C LEU A 523 11.74 14.14 0.22
N LEU A 524 12.35 12.99 0.57
CA LEU A 524 13.41 12.36 -0.23
C LEU A 524 12.89 11.87 -1.60
N GLU A 525 11.68 11.31 -1.66
CA GLU A 525 11.06 10.91 -2.93
C GLU A 525 10.70 12.14 -3.78
N ALA A 526 10.18 13.21 -3.18
CA ALA A 526 9.93 14.47 -3.86
C ALA A 526 11.21 15.08 -4.45
N ASP A 527 12.32 15.08 -3.69
CA ASP A 527 13.64 15.51 -4.16
C ASP A 527 14.13 14.66 -5.34
N ARG A 528 13.96 13.33 -5.26
CA ARG A 528 14.32 12.43 -6.36
C ARG A 528 13.56 12.74 -7.65
N GLN A 529 12.28 13.08 -7.55
CA GLN A 529 11.41 13.31 -8.71
C GLN A 529 11.56 14.71 -9.30
N LEU A 530 11.67 15.74 -8.46
CA LEU A 530 11.72 17.14 -8.88
C LEU A 530 13.15 17.61 -9.19
N PHE A 531 14.13 17.12 -8.42
CA PHE A 531 15.50 17.64 -8.42
C PHE A 531 16.56 16.54 -8.59
N ASN A 532 16.14 15.34 -9.01
CA ASN A 532 17.03 14.20 -9.24
C ASN A 532 17.92 13.85 -8.02
N GLY A 533 17.42 14.06 -6.80
CA GLY A 533 18.11 13.72 -5.56
C GLY A 533 19.14 14.76 -5.10
N SER A 534 19.16 15.97 -5.69
CA SER A 534 20.23 16.94 -5.42
C SER A 534 20.20 17.53 -4.01
N HIS A 535 19.05 17.49 -3.32
CA HIS A 535 18.90 18.00 -1.95
C HIS A 535 18.91 16.90 -0.87
N SER A 536 19.03 15.63 -1.26
CA SER A 536 18.94 14.47 -0.36
C SER A 536 19.93 14.55 0.81
N ALA A 537 21.14 15.07 0.57
CA ALA A 537 22.13 15.27 1.64
C ALA A 537 21.65 16.30 2.68
N ALA A 538 21.07 17.42 2.23
CA ALA A 538 20.56 18.47 3.12
C ALA A 538 19.36 17.98 3.93
N ILE A 539 18.43 17.25 3.31
CA ILE A 539 17.27 16.64 3.97
C ILE A 539 17.76 15.68 5.06
N LYS A 540 18.60 14.71 4.69
CA LYS A 540 19.12 13.72 5.66
C LYS A 540 19.86 14.38 6.81
N GLU A 541 20.72 15.35 6.54
CA GLU A 541 21.47 16.05 7.59
C GLU A 541 20.54 16.70 8.64
N ILE A 542 19.50 17.41 8.18
CA ILE A 542 18.54 18.07 9.07
C ILE A 542 17.76 17.04 9.88
N PHE A 543 17.19 16.03 9.21
CA PHE A 543 16.31 15.07 9.90
C PHE A 543 17.09 14.06 10.77
N VAL A 544 18.37 13.81 10.49
CA VAL A 544 19.29 13.12 11.41
C VAL A 544 19.57 14.00 12.63
N ALA A 545 19.89 15.28 12.43
CA ALA A 545 20.15 16.22 13.53
C ALA A 545 18.92 16.47 14.42
N ARG A 546 17.72 16.13 13.92
CA ARG A 546 16.45 16.20 14.65
C ARG A 546 16.01 14.88 15.26
N GLY A 547 16.79 13.80 15.07
CA GLY A 547 16.51 12.48 15.61
C GLY A 547 15.41 11.69 14.90
N ILE A 548 14.81 12.25 13.85
CA ILE A 548 13.74 11.60 13.07
C ILE A 548 14.32 10.53 12.15
N LEU A 549 15.43 10.83 11.48
CA LEU A 549 16.12 9.87 10.60
C LEU A 549 17.31 9.25 11.33
N VAL A 550 17.38 7.92 11.36
CA VAL A 550 18.56 7.22 11.86
C VAL A 550 19.57 7.07 10.71
N PRO A 551 20.83 7.53 10.85
CA PRO A 551 21.85 7.32 9.83
C PRO A 551 22.04 5.83 9.55
N GLN A 552 22.11 5.45 8.27
CA GLN A 552 22.39 4.07 7.85
C GLN A 552 23.46 4.04 6.76
N GLY A 553 24.25 2.97 6.73
CA GLY A 553 25.03 2.53 5.57
C GLY A 553 24.57 1.15 5.11
N THR A 554 25.02 0.71 3.94
CA THR A 554 24.59 -0.56 3.34
C THR A 554 25.73 -1.56 3.36
N LEU A 555 25.50 -2.75 3.91
CA LEU A 555 26.35 -3.92 3.67
C LEU A 555 25.84 -4.65 2.42
N LYS A 556 26.64 -4.71 1.36
CA LYS A 556 26.39 -5.55 0.19
C LYS A 556 27.28 -6.77 0.27
N LEU A 557 26.69 -7.95 0.43
CA LEU A 557 27.42 -9.19 0.62
C LEU A 557 27.19 -10.13 -0.55
N ALA A 558 28.28 -10.63 -1.14
CA ALA A 558 28.28 -11.58 -2.25
C ALA A 558 28.93 -12.90 -1.81
N VAL A 559 28.18 -14.00 -1.82
CA VAL A 559 28.64 -15.35 -1.48
C VAL A 559 28.75 -16.21 -2.74
N THR A 560 29.91 -16.82 -2.91
CA THR A 560 30.23 -17.71 -4.01
C THR A 560 30.89 -18.99 -3.52
N ASP A 561 30.91 -20.03 -4.35
CA ASP A 561 31.86 -21.13 -4.18
C ASP A 561 33.28 -20.72 -4.64
N ALA A 562 34.27 -21.58 -4.39
CA ALA A 562 35.65 -21.35 -4.81
C ALA A 562 35.85 -21.18 -6.34
N SER A 563 34.85 -21.50 -7.17
CA SER A 563 34.87 -21.27 -8.62
C SER A 563 34.22 -19.95 -9.05
N GLY A 564 33.69 -19.17 -8.08
CA GLY A 564 33.01 -17.90 -8.31
C GLY A 564 31.52 -18.03 -8.64
N LYS A 565 30.93 -19.23 -8.50
CA LYS A 565 29.49 -19.43 -8.75
C LYS A 565 28.67 -18.94 -7.55
N PRO A 566 27.56 -18.20 -7.76
CA PRO A 566 26.65 -17.79 -6.70
C PRO A 566 26.17 -18.96 -5.83
N LEU A 567 26.05 -18.71 -4.52
CA LEU A 567 25.80 -19.76 -3.54
C LEU A 567 24.72 -19.37 -2.53
N ALA A 568 23.82 -20.31 -2.22
CA ALA A 568 22.82 -20.13 -1.18
C ALA A 568 23.50 -20.27 0.20
N ALA A 569 23.36 -19.27 1.06
CA ALA A 569 24.06 -19.21 2.33
C ALA A 569 23.22 -18.56 3.43
N GLN A 570 23.62 -18.76 4.68
CA GLN A 570 23.17 -17.99 5.83
C GLN A 570 24.29 -17.05 6.28
N VAL A 571 23.93 -15.82 6.61
CA VAL A 571 24.84 -14.77 7.03
C VAL A 571 24.42 -14.31 8.43
N LEU A 572 25.32 -14.49 9.39
CA LEU A 572 25.14 -14.01 10.75
C LEU A 572 25.98 -12.76 10.91
N ILE A 573 25.36 -11.69 11.39
CA ILE A 573 26.02 -10.42 11.67
C ILE A 573 25.92 -10.20 13.18
N ALA A 574 27.05 -10.07 13.86
CA ALA A 574 27.08 -9.84 15.30
C ALA A 574 26.27 -8.57 15.65
N GLY A 575 25.31 -8.69 16.58
CA GLY A 575 24.40 -7.61 16.97
C GLY A 575 23.06 -7.57 16.22
N LEU A 576 22.78 -8.52 15.33
CA LEU A 576 21.44 -8.75 14.78
C LEU A 576 20.83 -10.03 15.37
N ASP A 577 19.52 -10.00 15.63
CA ASP A 577 18.79 -11.10 16.28
C ASP A 577 18.58 -12.31 15.36
N SER A 578 18.57 -12.10 14.04
CA SER A 578 18.23 -13.12 13.04
C SER A 578 19.27 -13.23 11.93
N PRO A 579 19.65 -14.46 11.51
CA PRO A 579 20.46 -14.68 10.32
C PRO A 579 19.77 -14.20 9.04
N LEU A 580 20.56 -13.74 8.08
CA LEU A 580 20.09 -13.34 6.76
C LEU A 580 20.28 -14.49 5.77
N ALA A 581 19.28 -14.71 4.90
CA ALA A 581 19.36 -15.72 3.85
C ALA A 581 19.89 -15.10 2.54
N VAL A 582 20.92 -15.73 1.97
CA VAL A 582 21.46 -15.39 0.65
C VAL A 582 20.80 -16.29 -0.40
N PRO A 583 20.10 -15.72 -1.40
CA PRO A 583 19.49 -16.51 -2.46
C PRO A 583 20.56 -17.16 -3.34
N GLY A 584 20.44 -18.47 -3.60
CA GLY A 584 21.44 -19.19 -4.41
C GLY A 584 21.53 -18.77 -5.88
N GLN A 585 20.49 -18.11 -6.42
CA GLN A 585 20.49 -17.64 -7.81
C GLN A 585 21.35 -16.39 -8.00
N SER A 586 21.29 -15.44 -7.05
CA SER A 586 22.06 -14.20 -7.10
C SER A 586 23.38 -14.30 -6.35
N GLY A 587 23.43 -15.06 -5.26
CA GLY A 587 24.53 -15.09 -4.31
C GLY A 587 24.73 -13.76 -3.60
N VAL A 588 23.78 -12.82 -3.69
CA VAL A 588 23.97 -11.44 -3.22
C VAL A 588 22.81 -11.02 -2.33
N ILE A 589 23.13 -10.33 -1.23
CA ILE A 589 22.19 -9.63 -0.36
C ILE A 589 22.68 -8.21 -0.07
N GLU A 590 21.74 -7.30 0.20
CA GLU A 590 22.02 -5.95 0.68
C GLU A 590 21.26 -5.72 1.98
N LYS A 591 21.92 -5.14 2.99
CA LYS A 591 21.35 -4.87 4.31
C LYS A 591 21.74 -3.48 4.80
N GLY A 592 20.74 -2.64 5.10
CA GLY A 592 20.95 -1.38 5.82
C GLY A 592 21.32 -1.65 7.28
N LEU A 593 22.39 -1.01 7.74
CA LEU A 593 22.95 -1.13 9.08
C LEU A 593 23.31 0.27 9.61
N LYS A 594 23.26 0.44 10.94
CA LYS A 594 23.80 1.66 11.57
C LYS A 594 25.30 1.76 11.28
N PRO A 595 25.88 2.96 11.21
CA PRO A 595 27.32 3.12 11.12
C PRO A 595 28.02 2.43 12.29
N GLY A 596 29.09 1.69 12.00
CA GLY A 596 29.81 0.92 13.00
C GLY A 596 30.60 -0.25 12.43
N ASP A 597 31.37 -0.89 13.30
CA ASP A 597 32.16 -2.07 12.95
C ASP A 597 31.40 -3.35 13.28
N TYR A 598 31.18 -4.16 12.26
CA TYR A 598 30.49 -5.44 12.36
C TYR A 598 31.43 -6.62 12.14
N ARG A 599 31.03 -7.77 12.68
CA ARG A 599 31.62 -9.08 12.40
C ARG A 599 30.59 -9.96 11.72
N VAL A 600 30.97 -10.50 10.57
CA VAL A 600 30.11 -11.28 9.69
C VAL A 600 30.61 -12.72 9.64
N THR A 601 29.68 -13.66 9.75
CA THR A 601 29.92 -15.09 9.59
C THR A 601 29.03 -15.61 8.47
N VAL A 602 29.61 -16.31 7.51
CA VAL A 602 28.89 -16.87 6.36
C VAL A 602 28.98 -18.39 6.41
N ARG A 603 27.83 -19.05 6.29
CA ARG A 603 27.66 -20.50 6.37
C ARG A 603 26.87 -20.99 5.17
N ALA A 604 27.30 -22.09 4.59
CA ALA A 604 26.49 -22.77 3.59
C ALA A 604 26.70 -24.28 3.65
N PHE A 605 25.63 -25.04 3.43
CA PHE A 605 25.70 -26.50 3.43
C PHE A 605 26.68 -26.98 2.35
N GLY A 606 27.50 -27.97 2.69
CA GLY A 606 28.55 -28.47 1.79
C GLY A 606 29.83 -27.65 1.77
N HIS A 607 29.94 -26.58 2.56
CA HIS A 607 31.08 -25.68 2.54
C HIS A 607 31.63 -25.41 3.94
N VAL A 608 32.91 -25.04 4.02
CA VAL A 608 33.57 -24.63 5.26
C VAL A 608 33.06 -23.25 5.65
N GLU A 609 32.64 -23.10 6.90
CA GLU A 609 32.20 -21.81 7.46
C GLU A 609 33.34 -20.78 7.47
N GLN A 610 33.02 -19.54 7.11
CA GLN A 610 33.94 -18.41 7.25
C GLN A 610 33.39 -17.42 8.27
N ALA A 611 34.06 -17.32 9.43
CA ALA A 611 33.63 -16.49 10.55
C ALA A 611 34.53 -15.27 10.76
N GLY A 612 33.97 -14.24 11.40
CA GLY A 612 34.74 -13.08 11.89
C GLY A 612 35.17 -12.08 10.81
N LEU A 613 34.53 -12.08 9.65
CA LEU A 613 34.80 -11.12 8.57
C LEU A 613 34.46 -9.70 9.04
N ALA A 614 35.41 -8.77 8.93
CA ALA A 614 35.18 -7.39 9.33
C ALA A 614 34.40 -6.63 8.25
N ALA A 615 33.35 -5.90 8.65
CA ALA A 615 32.63 -4.98 7.79
C ALA A 615 32.42 -3.66 8.54
N ARG A 616 33.03 -2.57 8.05
CA ARG A 616 32.86 -1.23 8.62
C ARG A 616 31.81 -0.49 7.81
N ILE A 617 30.69 -0.17 8.45
CA ILE A 617 29.56 0.52 7.83
C ILE A 617 29.71 2.02 8.08
N GLU A 618 29.66 2.80 7.00
CA GLU A 618 29.69 4.26 7.03
C GLU A 618 28.37 4.84 6.52
N VAL A 619 27.98 6.01 7.02
CA VAL A 619 26.74 6.69 6.64
C VAL A 619 26.67 6.87 5.12
N ASP A 620 25.54 6.49 4.52
CA ASP A 620 25.24 6.63 3.09
C ASP A 620 26.23 5.96 2.13
N GLN A 621 27.09 5.05 2.64
CA GLN A 621 28.01 4.27 1.83
C GLN A 621 27.60 2.81 1.73
N THR A 622 27.93 2.19 0.61
CA THR A 622 27.83 0.73 0.44
C THR A 622 29.18 0.09 0.70
N THR A 623 29.26 -0.69 1.77
CA THR A 623 30.38 -1.58 2.09
C THR A 623 30.17 -2.90 1.37
N ALA A 624 31.01 -3.22 0.39
CA ALA A 624 30.95 -4.49 -0.34
C ALA A 624 31.85 -5.55 0.32
N LEU A 625 31.30 -6.73 0.60
CA LEU A 625 32.03 -7.89 1.12
C LEU A 625 31.78 -9.11 0.23
N THR A 626 32.82 -9.62 -0.41
CA THR A 626 32.75 -10.84 -1.23
C THR A 626 33.38 -12.00 -0.48
N VAL A 627 32.67 -13.12 -0.40
CA VAL A 627 33.03 -14.31 0.36
C VAL A 627 32.99 -15.52 -0.58
N ALA A 628 34.13 -16.18 -0.76
CA ALA A 628 34.22 -17.43 -1.50
C ALA A 628 34.40 -18.58 -0.50
N LEU A 629 33.42 -19.49 -0.43
CA LEU A 629 33.47 -20.61 0.49
C LEU A 629 34.11 -21.84 -0.16
N GLU A 630 35.01 -22.50 0.56
CA GLU A 630 35.61 -23.76 0.15
C GLU A 630 34.66 -24.94 0.42
N LYS A 631 34.71 -25.98 -0.42
CA LYS A 631 33.91 -27.20 -0.20
C LYS A 631 34.40 -27.95 1.03
N ALA A 632 33.46 -28.39 1.86
CA ALA A 632 33.75 -29.28 2.97
C ALA A 632 34.11 -30.68 2.47
N ALA A 633 34.97 -31.39 3.20
CA ALA A 633 35.22 -32.81 2.98
C ALA A 633 33.91 -33.60 3.13
N THR A 634 33.72 -34.63 2.30
CA THR A 634 32.52 -35.48 2.33
C THR A 634 32.85 -36.92 2.73
N ALA A 635 31.88 -37.63 3.27
CA ALA A 635 31.93 -39.04 3.60
C ALA A 635 30.58 -39.71 3.30
N LYS A 636 30.56 -41.05 3.25
CA LYS A 636 29.36 -41.84 3.00
C LYS A 636 28.75 -42.40 4.28
N ILE A 637 27.42 -42.44 4.35
CA ILE A 637 26.67 -43.27 5.29
C ILE A 637 26.00 -44.36 4.46
N SER A 638 26.40 -45.62 4.67
CA SER A 638 25.84 -46.79 3.98
C SER A 638 25.24 -47.76 4.99
N GLY A 639 24.28 -48.60 4.59
CA GLY A 639 23.72 -49.56 5.51
C GLY A 639 22.65 -50.44 4.90
N LYS A 640 22.14 -51.40 5.68
CA LYS A 640 21.03 -52.28 5.32
C LYS A 640 19.91 -52.16 6.34
N VAL A 641 18.69 -51.93 5.86
CA VAL A 641 17.47 -51.83 6.67
C VAL A 641 16.77 -53.18 6.68
N VAL A 642 16.58 -53.76 7.86
CA VAL A 642 15.97 -55.08 8.05
C VAL A 642 14.90 -55.06 9.15
N ARG A 643 13.99 -56.02 9.11
CA ARG A 643 13.03 -56.27 10.20
C ARG A 643 13.76 -56.77 11.45
N ALA A 644 13.36 -56.28 12.62
CA ALA A 644 13.94 -56.73 13.88
C ALA A 644 13.55 -58.17 14.26
N ASP A 645 12.38 -58.63 13.82
CA ASP A 645 11.84 -59.96 14.16
C ASP A 645 12.31 -61.07 13.21
N THR A 646 12.39 -60.79 11.89
CA THR A 646 12.69 -61.81 10.87
C THR A 646 14.04 -61.62 10.17
N GLY A 647 14.67 -60.45 10.29
CA GLY A 647 15.89 -60.10 9.54
C GLY A 647 15.67 -59.86 8.04
N GLU A 648 14.43 -59.92 7.55
CA GLU A 648 14.10 -59.66 6.15
C GLU A 648 14.34 -58.19 5.78
N PRO A 649 14.77 -57.88 4.54
CA PRO A 649 14.92 -56.52 4.05
C PRO A 649 13.65 -55.67 4.15
N VAL A 650 13.83 -54.39 4.50
CA VAL A 650 12.75 -53.39 4.53
C VAL A 650 13.11 -52.21 3.63
N GLN A 651 12.18 -51.85 2.75
CA GLN A 651 12.27 -50.59 2.03
C GLN A 651 11.86 -49.45 2.95
N ALA A 652 12.77 -48.50 3.13
CA ALA A 652 12.64 -47.40 4.05
C ALA A 652 13.10 -46.08 3.41
N THR A 653 12.71 -44.99 4.05
CA THR A 653 13.12 -43.64 3.74
C THR A 653 14.16 -43.21 4.76
N VAL A 654 15.33 -42.79 4.29
CA VAL A 654 16.45 -42.32 5.10
C VAL A 654 16.56 -40.82 4.93
N THR A 655 16.40 -40.08 6.03
CA THR A 655 16.37 -38.61 6.07
C THR A 655 17.46 -38.10 7.01
N LEU A 656 18.13 -37.01 6.63
CA LEU A 656 19.09 -36.29 7.47
C LEU A 656 18.53 -34.93 7.86
N VAL A 657 18.14 -34.82 9.13
CA VAL A 657 17.45 -33.64 9.68
C VAL A 657 18.36 -32.42 9.66
N GLY A 658 17.79 -31.26 9.31
CA GLY A 658 18.52 -29.99 9.28
C GLY A 658 19.46 -29.82 8.08
N THR A 659 19.34 -30.68 7.07
CA THR A 659 20.12 -30.60 5.83
C THR A 659 19.21 -30.33 4.63
N PRO A 660 19.71 -29.68 3.56
CA PRO A 660 18.95 -29.50 2.32
C PRO A 660 18.96 -30.76 1.43
N LEU A 661 19.39 -31.91 1.94
CA LEU A 661 19.42 -33.15 1.17
C LEU A 661 18.03 -33.78 1.15
N GLU A 662 17.59 -34.18 -0.05
CA GLU A 662 16.36 -34.95 -0.22
C GLU A 662 16.46 -36.33 0.44
N PRO A 663 15.36 -36.87 1.00
CA PRO A 663 15.35 -38.20 1.58
C PRO A 663 15.73 -39.30 0.57
N VAL A 664 16.56 -40.26 1.01
CA VAL A 664 17.02 -41.39 0.19
C VAL A 664 16.17 -42.63 0.47
N LYS A 665 15.74 -43.36 -0.57
CA LYS A 665 15.02 -44.63 -0.42
C LYS A 665 16.00 -45.80 -0.42
N SER A 666 15.82 -46.77 0.46
CA SER A 666 16.57 -48.03 0.40
C SER A 666 16.07 -48.94 -0.73
N GLY A 667 16.96 -49.77 -1.27
CA GLY A 667 16.66 -50.75 -2.32
C GLY A 667 15.74 -51.87 -1.86
N ASP A 668 15.31 -52.75 -2.78
CA ASP A 668 14.51 -53.94 -2.46
C ASP A 668 15.24 -54.91 -1.50
N ASP A 669 16.58 -54.87 -1.49
CA ASP A 669 17.44 -55.60 -0.57
C ASP A 669 17.66 -54.84 0.76
N GLY A 670 17.05 -53.68 0.95
CA GLY A 670 17.17 -52.84 2.14
C GLY A 670 18.44 -51.98 2.17
N SER A 671 19.30 -52.02 1.15
CA SER A 671 20.55 -51.24 1.13
C SER A 671 20.30 -49.74 0.88
N PHE A 672 21.08 -48.87 1.52
CA PHE A 672 21.10 -47.43 1.25
C PHE A 672 22.53 -46.87 1.28
N THR A 673 22.75 -45.73 0.63
CA THR A 673 24.01 -44.97 0.70
C THR A 673 23.73 -43.48 0.50
N ILE A 674 24.31 -42.64 1.36
CA ILE A 674 24.19 -41.19 1.32
C ILE A 674 25.59 -40.59 1.35
N THR A 675 25.90 -39.65 0.47
CA THR A 675 27.14 -38.86 0.54
C THR A 675 26.83 -37.51 1.16
N ILE A 676 27.53 -37.16 2.24
CA ILE A 676 27.27 -35.96 3.03
C ILE A 676 28.59 -35.29 3.45
N PRO A 677 28.64 -33.96 3.65
CA PRO A 677 29.77 -33.32 4.30
C PRO A 677 30.09 -33.96 5.65
N GLN A 678 31.35 -33.90 6.07
CA GLN A 678 31.72 -34.36 7.40
C GLN A 678 31.11 -33.46 8.46
N GLY A 679 30.56 -34.06 9.52
CA GLY A 679 29.81 -33.33 10.53
C GLY A 679 29.03 -34.24 11.48
N LYS A 680 28.20 -33.63 12.33
CA LYS A 680 27.25 -34.34 13.18
C LYS A 680 25.85 -34.18 12.60
N TYR A 681 25.12 -35.29 12.51
CA TYR A 681 23.80 -35.32 11.90
C TYR A 681 22.80 -36.11 12.75
N THR A 682 21.52 -35.79 12.57
CA THR A 682 20.43 -36.65 13.02
C THR A 682 19.88 -37.41 11.83
N LEU A 683 20.02 -38.73 11.85
CA LEU A 683 19.53 -39.63 10.80
C LEU A 683 18.24 -40.31 11.25
N ILE A 684 17.23 -40.27 10.40
CA ILE A 684 15.93 -40.91 10.61
C ILE A 684 15.73 -41.92 9.49
N VAL A 685 15.44 -43.17 9.85
CA VAL A 685 14.97 -44.20 8.90
C VAL A 685 13.54 -44.56 9.23
N ALA A 686 12.63 -44.28 8.30
CA ALA A 686 11.20 -44.51 8.46
C ALA A 686 10.67 -45.47 7.38
N ALA A 687 9.93 -46.48 7.82
CA ALA A 687 9.21 -47.41 6.96
C ALA A 687 7.82 -47.65 7.53
N PHE A 688 6.81 -47.71 6.67
CA PHE A 688 5.44 -47.96 7.09
C PHE A 688 5.30 -49.28 7.84
N GLY A 689 4.54 -49.26 8.93
CA GLY A 689 4.33 -50.45 9.76
C GLY A 689 5.48 -50.76 10.73
N PHE A 690 6.52 -49.92 10.76
CA PHE A 690 7.67 -50.08 11.63
C PHE A 690 7.98 -48.81 12.42
N ARG A 691 8.46 -48.99 13.65
CA ARG A 691 8.94 -47.89 14.49
C ARG A 691 10.13 -47.22 13.81
N PRO A 692 10.14 -45.88 13.62
CA PRO A 692 11.26 -45.17 13.03
C PRO A 692 12.56 -45.39 13.81
N PHE A 693 13.64 -45.66 13.09
CA PHE A 693 14.99 -45.68 13.67
C PHE A 693 15.56 -44.27 13.64
N VAL A 694 15.88 -43.73 14.81
CA VAL A 694 16.44 -42.39 14.97
C VAL A 694 17.84 -42.49 15.57
N LYS A 695 18.82 -41.89 14.91
CA LYS A 695 20.18 -41.76 15.41
C LYS A 695 20.57 -40.29 15.44
N THR A 696 20.52 -39.69 16.63
CA THR A 696 21.00 -38.33 16.89
C THR A 696 22.53 -38.33 17.04
N ASP A 697 23.14 -37.15 16.85
CA ASP A 697 24.58 -36.91 17.03
C ASP A 697 25.49 -37.90 16.27
N LEU A 698 25.03 -38.36 15.10
CA LEU A 698 25.81 -39.23 14.23
C LEU A 698 27.02 -38.46 13.69
N ALA A 699 28.18 -38.70 14.29
CA ALA A 699 29.45 -38.14 13.82
C ALA A 699 29.90 -38.88 12.55
N VAL A 700 29.99 -38.14 11.45
CA VAL A 700 30.42 -38.60 10.14
C VAL A 700 31.76 -37.94 9.84
N ASP A 701 32.85 -38.56 10.27
CA ASP A 701 34.24 -38.13 10.02
C ASP A 701 34.90 -38.92 8.86
N ARG A 702 34.30 -40.06 8.50
CA ARG A 702 34.72 -41.00 7.45
C ARG A 702 33.51 -41.79 6.94
N ASP A 703 33.72 -42.61 5.92
CA ASP A 703 32.69 -43.54 5.44
C ASP A 703 32.23 -44.47 6.58
N LEU A 704 30.92 -44.49 6.84
CA LEU A 704 30.27 -45.19 7.94
C LEU A 704 29.30 -46.24 7.41
N GLU A 705 29.38 -47.45 7.94
CA GLU A 705 28.38 -48.48 7.76
C GLU A 705 27.45 -48.54 8.99
N LEU A 706 26.15 -48.33 8.78
CA LEU A 706 25.13 -48.23 9.82
C LEU A 706 24.04 -49.29 9.57
N PRO A 707 24.09 -50.46 10.25
CA PRO A 707 23.01 -51.43 10.17
C PRO A 707 21.75 -50.87 10.85
N VAL A 708 20.58 -51.03 10.22
CA VAL A 708 19.31 -50.51 10.73
C VAL A 708 18.34 -51.67 10.91
N SER A 709 17.88 -51.86 12.15
CA SER A 709 16.90 -52.88 12.51
C SER A 709 15.61 -52.21 12.97
N MET A 710 14.49 -52.54 12.31
CA MET A 710 13.20 -51.87 12.44
C MET A 710 12.21 -52.73 13.24
N PRO A 711 11.84 -52.35 14.48
CA PRO A 711 10.84 -53.08 15.27
C PRO A 711 9.42 -52.72 14.85
N ARG A 712 8.44 -53.54 15.29
CA ARG A 712 7.01 -53.30 15.05
C ARG A 712 6.52 -52.04 15.78
N LEU A 713 5.48 -51.42 15.24
CA LEU A 713 4.82 -50.27 15.84
C LEU A 713 4.08 -50.64 17.14
N PRO A 714 4.14 -49.81 18.19
CA PRO A 714 3.16 -49.87 19.26
C PRO A 714 1.78 -49.35 18.77
N PRO A 715 0.70 -49.59 19.53
CA PRO A 715 -0.66 -49.19 19.14
C PRO A 715 -0.85 -47.68 18.88
N ALA A 716 -0.06 -46.82 19.51
CA ALA A 716 -0.21 -45.36 19.40
C ALA A 716 1.10 -44.62 19.10
N LEU A 717 0.96 -43.42 18.51
CA LEU A 717 2.03 -42.43 18.35
C LEU A 717 1.62 -41.13 19.03
N VAL A 718 2.50 -40.56 19.86
CA VAL A 718 2.36 -39.22 20.42
C VAL A 718 3.27 -38.26 19.66
N VAL A 719 2.69 -37.35 18.88
CA VAL A 719 3.39 -36.27 18.20
C VAL A 719 3.46 -35.08 19.16
N ALA A 720 4.63 -34.84 19.73
CA ALA A 720 4.91 -33.72 20.61
C ALA A 720 5.32 -32.49 19.76
N ASN A 721 4.33 -31.66 19.42
CA ASN A 721 4.51 -30.37 18.75
C ASN A 721 4.46 -29.20 19.75
N ASP A 722 5.02 -29.37 20.94
CA ASP A 722 4.93 -28.41 22.06
C ASP A 722 6.15 -27.47 22.16
N GLY A 723 7.05 -27.50 21.17
CA GLY A 723 8.28 -26.71 21.19
C GLY A 723 9.34 -27.24 22.16
N GLY A 724 9.29 -28.53 22.50
CA GLY A 724 10.24 -29.22 23.39
C GLY A 724 10.01 -28.91 24.86
N LYS A 725 8.75 -28.63 25.23
CA LYS A 725 8.34 -28.27 26.61
C LYS A 725 8.07 -29.52 27.48
N GLY A 726 8.05 -30.71 26.88
CA GLY A 726 7.91 -31.98 27.59
C GLY A 726 6.47 -32.28 28.05
N ARG A 727 5.48 -31.62 27.45
CA ARG A 727 4.06 -31.69 27.85
C ARG A 727 3.40 -33.03 27.50
N ALA A 728 4.03 -33.83 26.63
CA ALA A 728 3.55 -35.17 26.29
C ALA A 728 3.69 -36.20 27.43
N ALA A 729 4.54 -35.98 28.44
CA ALA A 729 4.88 -37.01 29.42
C ALA A 729 3.70 -37.48 30.30
N PRO A 730 2.86 -36.59 30.89
CA PRO A 730 1.68 -37.00 31.65
C PRO A 730 0.67 -37.77 30.80
N LEU A 731 0.51 -37.37 29.53
CA LEU A 731 -0.38 -38.03 28.58
C LEU A 731 0.07 -39.47 28.27
N ILE A 732 1.38 -39.69 28.07
CA ILE A 732 1.95 -41.03 27.83
C ILE A 732 1.74 -41.95 29.04
N ALA A 733 1.88 -41.41 30.26
CA ALA A 733 1.63 -42.17 31.48
C ALA A 733 0.17 -42.63 31.56
N SER A 734 -0.79 -41.77 31.23
CA SER A 734 -2.22 -42.10 31.23
C SER A 734 -2.61 -43.05 30.07
N LEU A 735 -1.99 -42.93 28.89
CA LEU A 735 -2.15 -43.93 27.81
C LEU A 735 -1.68 -45.31 28.26
N THR A 736 -0.54 -45.37 28.94
CA THR A 736 -0.01 -46.62 29.49
C THR A 736 -0.95 -47.21 30.54
N ALA A 737 -1.51 -46.38 31.43
CA ALA A 737 -2.52 -46.80 32.41
C ALA A 737 -3.80 -47.33 31.73
N ALA A 738 -4.18 -46.77 30.58
CA ALA A 738 -5.28 -47.26 29.74
C ALA A 738 -4.93 -48.51 28.91
N GLY A 739 -3.72 -49.07 29.05
CA GLY A 739 -3.26 -50.26 28.32
C GLY A 739 -2.82 -50.00 26.89
N VAL A 740 -2.53 -48.75 26.53
CA VAL A 740 -2.09 -48.35 25.19
C VAL A 740 -0.61 -47.96 25.23
N ALA A 741 0.25 -48.84 24.73
CA ALA A 741 1.66 -48.50 24.52
C ALA A 741 1.78 -47.47 23.38
N ALA A 742 2.68 -46.51 23.53
CA ALA A 742 2.86 -45.44 22.56
C ALA A 742 4.33 -45.13 22.27
N ASP A 743 4.62 -44.76 21.03
CA ASP A 743 5.85 -44.07 20.66
C ASP A 743 5.71 -42.55 20.83
N THR A 744 6.83 -41.84 20.82
CA THR A 744 6.85 -40.36 20.85
C THR A 744 7.68 -39.81 19.72
N TRP A 745 7.16 -38.80 19.03
CA TRP A 745 7.84 -38.02 18.00
C TRP A 745 7.91 -36.56 18.42
N ASP A 746 9.10 -36.10 18.80
CA ASP A 746 9.34 -34.70 19.15
C ASP A 746 9.61 -33.89 17.87
N VAL A 747 8.68 -33.02 17.50
CA VAL A 747 8.76 -32.23 16.26
C VAL A 747 9.91 -31.23 16.28
N LYS A 748 10.26 -30.69 17.45
CA LYS A 748 11.38 -29.74 17.58
C LYS A 748 12.72 -30.44 17.38
N ALA A 749 12.86 -31.66 17.91
CA ALA A 749 14.09 -32.42 17.81
C ALA A 749 14.24 -33.12 16.46
N LEU A 750 13.15 -33.62 15.87
CA LEU A 750 13.17 -34.53 14.72
C LEU A 750 12.63 -33.93 13.43
N GLY A 751 12.00 -32.76 13.50
CA GLY A 751 11.29 -32.14 12.38
C GLY A 751 9.87 -32.71 12.19
N PRO A 752 9.20 -32.33 11.09
CA PRO A 752 7.84 -32.77 10.81
C PRO A 752 7.77 -34.29 10.62
N VAL A 753 6.69 -34.90 11.09
CA VAL A 753 6.44 -36.34 10.94
C VAL A 753 5.95 -36.64 9.52
N SER A 754 6.33 -37.79 8.94
CA SER A 754 5.95 -38.15 7.57
C SER A 754 4.73 -39.08 7.50
N ASP A 755 4.15 -39.23 6.30
CA ASP A 755 3.09 -40.22 6.03
C ASP A 755 3.49 -41.64 6.45
N GLU A 756 4.73 -42.07 6.13
CA GLU A 756 5.26 -43.37 6.56
C GLU A 756 5.25 -43.52 8.10
N GLY A 757 5.48 -42.41 8.80
CA GLY A 757 5.58 -42.35 10.26
C GLY A 757 4.25 -42.28 10.99
N VAL A 758 3.13 -41.95 10.34
CA VAL A 758 1.83 -41.79 11.01
C VAL A 758 0.79 -42.82 10.57
N LEU A 759 0.73 -43.16 9.28
CA LEU A 759 -0.37 -43.97 8.72
C LEU A 759 -0.48 -45.38 9.31
N GLY A 760 0.63 -45.94 9.82
CA GLY A 760 0.67 -47.27 10.42
C GLY A 760 0.12 -47.35 11.85
N TYR A 761 -0.06 -46.21 12.55
CA TYR A 761 -0.49 -46.21 13.94
C TYR A 761 -2.01 -46.31 14.10
N GLY A 762 -2.44 -47.08 15.11
CA GLY A 762 -3.85 -47.27 15.45
C GLY A 762 -4.49 -46.00 15.99
N LEU A 763 -3.75 -45.29 16.83
CA LEU A 763 -4.10 -44.01 17.45
C LEU A 763 -2.94 -43.01 17.28
N VAL A 764 -3.26 -41.78 16.92
CA VAL A 764 -2.31 -40.67 16.91
C VAL A 764 -2.77 -39.64 17.93
N VAL A 765 -1.88 -39.22 18.80
CA VAL A 765 -2.12 -38.13 19.75
C VAL A 765 -1.23 -36.97 19.39
N TRP A 766 -1.83 -35.80 19.13
CA TRP A 766 -1.14 -34.60 18.74
C TRP A 766 -1.17 -33.59 19.90
N VAL A 767 0.01 -33.31 20.46
CA VAL A 767 0.19 -32.42 21.61
C VAL A 767 0.77 -31.11 21.08
N THR A 768 -0.03 -30.05 21.05
CA THR A 768 0.41 -28.72 20.59
C THR A 768 0.98 -27.86 21.71
N GLY A 769 0.64 -28.18 22.97
CA GLY A 769 1.07 -27.40 24.12
C GLY A 769 0.36 -26.05 24.18
N ASP A 770 1.13 -24.98 24.40
CA ASP A 770 0.72 -23.57 24.44
C ASP A 770 1.19 -22.79 23.20
N LYS A 771 1.41 -23.49 22.07
CA LYS A 771 1.71 -22.83 20.81
C LYS A 771 0.46 -22.15 20.27
N ASP A 772 0.62 -20.91 19.82
CA ASP A 772 -0.37 -20.10 19.12
C ASP A 772 0.00 -19.84 17.65
N VAL A 773 1.17 -20.31 17.21
CA VAL A 773 1.68 -20.27 15.83
C VAL A 773 2.33 -21.59 15.44
N ASP A 774 2.22 -21.95 14.16
CA ASP A 774 2.69 -23.23 13.59
C ASP A 774 2.17 -24.47 14.37
N THR A 775 0.93 -24.37 14.86
CA THR A 775 0.27 -25.42 15.65
C THR A 775 0.00 -26.68 14.82
N PHE A 776 -0.45 -26.46 13.57
CA PHE A 776 -0.52 -27.42 12.48
C PHE A 776 -0.14 -26.70 11.18
N THR A 777 1.03 -26.98 10.61
CA THR A 777 1.43 -26.41 9.31
C THR A 777 0.57 -26.97 8.15
N GLU A 778 0.62 -26.37 6.95
CA GLU A 778 -0.08 -26.92 5.78
C GLU A 778 0.25 -28.41 5.52
N PRO A 779 1.52 -28.85 5.55
CA PRO A 779 1.86 -30.27 5.48
C PRO A 779 1.21 -31.13 6.58
N ASP A 780 1.19 -30.64 7.83
CA ASP A 780 0.59 -31.39 8.95
C ASP A 780 -0.91 -31.59 8.75
N ARG A 781 -1.61 -30.54 8.27
CA ARG A 781 -3.04 -30.60 7.97
C ARG A 781 -3.35 -31.62 6.87
N ALA A 782 -2.54 -31.67 5.83
CA ALA A 782 -2.67 -32.65 4.76
C ALA A 782 -2.42 -34.08 5.27
N LEU A 783 -1.37 -34.28 6.07
CA LEU A 783 -1.04 -35.56 6.68
C LEU A 783 -2.17 -36.09 7.59
N VAL A 784 -2.68 -35.24 8.48
CA VAL A 784 -3.77 -35.62 9.40
C VAL A 784 -5.05 -35.94 8.64
N ARG A 785 -5.36 -35.19 7.58
CA ARG A 785 -6.50 -35.49 6.70
C ARG A 785 -6.35 -36.88 6.08
N ASN A 786 -5.19 -37.20 5.49
CA ASN A 786 -4.90 -38.51 4.91
C ASN A 786 -5.03 -39.63 5.96
N TYR A 787 -4.53 -39.39 7.17
CA TYR A 787 -4.64 -40.33 8.28
C TYR A 787 -6.10 -40.61 8.66
N LEU A 788 -6.94 -39.58 8.77
CA LEU A 788 -8.36 -39.73 9.09
C LEU A 788 -9.16 -40.36 7.95
N GLU A 789 -8.87 -40.00 6.70
CA GLU A 789 -9.44 -40.62 5.49
C GLU A 789 -9.21 -42.13 5.43
N SER A 790 -8.05 -42.58 5.91
CA SER A 790 -7.77 -44.01 6.04
C SER A 790 -8.69 -44.70 7.05
N GLY A 791 -9.29 -43.94 7.97
CA GLY A 791 -10.04 -44.40 9.14
C GLY A 791 -9.20 -44.38 10.41
N GLY A 792 -8.27 -43.43 10.53
CA GLY A 792 -7.44 -43.20 11.71
C GLY A 792 -8.23 -42.73 12.95
N ARG A 793 -7.53 -42.63 14.09
CA ARG A 793 -8.07 -42.17 15.37
C ARG A 793 -7.15 -41.09 15.91
N LEU A 794 -7.67 -39.89 16.09
CA LEU A 794 -6.89 -38.73 16.48
C LEU A 794 -7.36 -38.20 17.83
N LEU A 795 -6.41 -37.90 18.71
CA LEU A 795 -6.62 -37.06 19.89
C LEU A 795 -5.76 -35.81 19.72
N VAL A 796 -6.35 -34.62 19.85
CA VAL A 796 -5.64 -33.34 19.81
C VAL A 796 -5.79 -32.64 21.15
N THR A 797 -4.70 -32.11 21.68
CA THR A 797 -4.69 -31.38 22.96
C THR A 797 -3.71 -30.21 22.93
N GLY A 798 -4.11 -29.12 23.57
CA GLY A 798 -3.33 -27.90 23.73
C GLY A 798 -4.20 -26.68 24.01
N GLU A 799 -3.53 -25.62 24.42
CA GLU A 799 -4.04 -24.27 24.67
C GLU A 799 -3.92 -23.45 23.37
N ALA A 800 -4.80 -22.45 23.18
CA ALA A 800 -4.74 -21.50 22.05
C ALA A 800 -4.73 -22.11 20.63
N ILE A 801 -5.22 -23.34 20.45
CA ILE A 801 -5.27 -24.00 19.12
C ILE A 801 -6.13 -23.17 18.15
N GLY A 802 -7.17 -22.53 18.67
CA GLY A 802 -8.05 -21.64 17.91
C GLY A 802 -7.38 -20.38 17.37
N SER A 803 -6.33 -19.86 18.02
CA SER A 803 -5.76 -18.54 17.71
C SER A 803 -5.37 -18.42 16.24
N GLU A 804 -4.63 -19.42 15.74
CA GLU A 804 -4.24 -19.55 14.34
C GLU A 804 -5.35 -20.20 13.48
N LEU A 805 -5.93 -21.30 13.96
CA LEU A 805 -6.65 -22.23 13.10
C LEU A 805 -8.14 -21.91 12.92
N HIS A 806 -8.76 -21.04 13.73
CA HIS A 806 -10.23 -20.86 13.76
C HIS A 806 -10.87 -20.48 12.41
N ARG A 807 -10.09 -19.88 11.49
CA ARG A 807 -10.56 -19.50 10.14
C ARG A 807 -10.37 -20.61 9.09
N THR A 808 -9.67 -21.68 9.44
CA THR A 808 -9.34 -22.76 8.50
C THR A 808 -10.47 -23.79 8.43
N PRO A 809 -10.70 -24.41 7.25
CA PRO A 809 -11.59 -25.56 7.14
C PRO A 809 -11.14 -26.74 8.02
N PHE A 810 -9.83 -26.88 8.26
CA PHE A 810 -9.28 -27.94 9.12
C PHE A 810 -9.83 -27.86 10.55
N TYR A 811 -9.89 -26.68 11.15
CA TYR A 811 -10.41 -26.51 12.52
C TYR A 811 -11.89 -26.92 12.64
N LYS A 812 -12.71 -26.53 11.66
CA LYS A 812 -14.14 -26.78 11.67
C LYS A 812 -14.52 -28.17 11.17
N GLU A 813 -14.06 -28.56 9.97
CA GLU A 813 -14.47 -29.79 9.30
C GLU A 813 -13.70 -31.02 9.81
N ILE A 814 -12.44 -30.86 10.22
CA ILE A 814 -11.57 -31.96 10.65
C ILE A 814 -11.50 -32.04 12.18
N LEU A 815 -11.18 -30.96 12.89
CA LEU A 815 -11.15 -31.01 14.36
C LEU A 815 -12.55 -30.94 15.00
N GLY A 816 -13.57 -30.56 14.23
CA GLY A 816 -14.96 -30.56 14.66
C GLY A 816 -15.36 -29.39 15.56
N VAL A 817 -14.53 -28.35 15.65
CA VAL A 817 -14.65 -27.28 16.64
C VAL A 817 -14.80 -25.90 15.99
N LYS A 818 -15.53 -25.02 16.67
CA LYS A 818 -15.65 -23.58 16.36
C LYS A 818 -15.20 -22.79 17.57
N LEU A 819 -14.33 -21.80 17.36
CA LEU A 819 -13.83 -20.96 18.44
C LEU A 819 -14.92 -19.99 18.89
N LEU A 820 -15.17 -19.91 20.20
CA LEU A 820 -15.99 -18.87 20.84
C LEU A 820 -15.12 -17.80 21.48
N SER A 821 -14.08 -18.22 22.21
CA SER A 821 -13.05 -17.35 22.78
C SER A 821 -11.70 -18.07 22.75
N ASP A 822 -10.66 -17.33 22.38
CA ASP A 822 -9.25 -17.78 22.34
C ASP A 822 -8.68 -18.04 23.74
N THR A 823 -9.26 -17.44 24.77
CA THR A 823 -8.95 -17.77 26.16
C THR A 823 -10.20 -17.59 27.00
N THR A 824 -10.43 -18.53 27.93
CA THR A 824 -11.43 -18.39 28.99
C THR A 824 -10.81 -18.46 30.38
N ASP A 825 -11.40 -17.72 31.32
CA ASP A 825 -11.03 -17.77 32.73
C ASP A 825 -11.68 -18.96 33.46
N LEU A 826 -12.57 -19.71 32.79
CA LEU A 826 -13.21 -20.88 33.38
C LEU A 826 -12.23 -22.04 33.51
N ARG A 827 -12.05 -22.53 34.74
CA ARG A 827 -11.06 -23.59 35.06
C ARG A 827 -11.67 -24.92 35.42
N ARG A 828 -12.97 -24.96 35.72
CA ARG A 828 -13.65 -26.18 36.11
C ARG A 828 -14.36 -26.80 34.92
N VAL A 829 -14.08 -28.07 34.67
CA VAL A 829 -14.56 -28.85 33.54
C VAL A 829 -15.42 -30.02 34.02
N GLU A 830 -16.51 -30.30 33.33
CA GLU A 830 -17.38 -31.45 33.56
C GLU A 830 -17.78 -32.16 32.26
N GLY A 831 -17.94 -33.49 32.33
CA GLY A 831 -18.28 -34.32 31.19
C GLY A 831 -17.71 -35.74 31.34
N ALA A 832 -18.18 -36.69 30.53
CA ALA A 832 -17.75 -38.10 30.61
C ALA A 832 -17.90 -38.77 32.00
N GLY A 833 -18.77 -38.24 32.87
CA GLY A 833 -18.91 -38.70 34.26
C GLY A 833 -17.82 -38.19 35.22
N LEU A 834 -17.01 -37.22 34.78
CA LEU A 834 -15.92 -36.61 35.53
C LEU A 834 -16.20 -35.12 35.80
N SER A 835 -15.60 -34.61 36.86
CA SER A 835 -15.53 -33.17 37.17
C SER A 835 -14.16 -32.87 37.77
N PHE A 836 -13.42 -31.95 37.17
CA PHE A 836 -12.04 -31.63 37.54
C PHE A 836 -11.68 -30.17 37.25
N ASP A 837 -10.62 -29.70 37.87
CA ASP A 837 -10.10 -28.33 37.69
C ASP A 837 -8.81 -28.37 36.83
N LEU A 838 -8.64 -27.33 36.02
CA LEU A 838 -7.45 -27.09 35.22
C LEU A 838 -6.50 -26.13 35.95
N ALA A 839 -5.29 -26.60 36.23
CA ALA A 839 -4.20 -25.79 36.74
C ALA A 839 -2.88 -26.17 36.05
N GLY A 840 -2.26 -25.20 35.39
CA GLY A 840 -0.92 -25.40 34.82
C GLY A 840 0.16 -25.35 35.90
N ALA A 841 1.32 -25.95 35.62
CA ALA A 841 2.47 -25.97 36.53
C ALA A 841 3.01 -24.58 36.95
N GLN A 842 2.58 -23.50 36.28
CA GLN A 842 3.01 -22.11 36.49
C GLN A 842 1.84 -21.12 36.69
N GLY A 843 0.61 -21.61 36.88
CA GLY A 843 -0.58 -20.81 37.24
C GLY A 843 -1.29 -20.05 36.10
N ARG A 844 -0.60 -19.72 35.00
CA ARG A 844 -1.24 -19.17 33.79
C ARG A 844 -1.41 -20.26 32.74
N ILE A 845 -2.64 -20.45 32.28
CA ILE A 845 -3.03 -21.32 31.17
C ILE A 845 -4.04 -20.57 30.30
N HIS A 846 -4.09 -20.91 29.02
CA HIS A 846 -4.90 -20.27 27.97
C HIS A 846 -5.86 -21.26 27.31
N PRO A 847 -6.85 -21.79 28.07
CA PRO A 847 -7.82 -22.73 27.51
C PRO A 847 -8.75 -22.03 26.51
N ASP A 848 -9.00 -22.68 25.37
CA ASP A 848 -9.98 -22.29 24.38
C ASP A 848 -11.41 -22.57 24.89
N ALA A 849 -12.32 -21.62 24.68
CA ALA A 849 -13.76 -21.85 24.77
C ALA A 849 -14.31 -22.17 23.39
N MET A 850 -14.87 -23.37 23.22
CA MET A 850 -15.29 -23.88 21.91
C MET A 850 -16.80 -24.16 21.83
N ALA A 851 -17.28 -24.34 20.61
CA ALA A 851 -18.54 -24.97 20.27
C ALA A 851 -18.32 -26.11 19.27
N ALA A 852 -19.28 -27.02 19.17
CA ALA A 852 -19.33 -28.01 18.09
C ALA A 852 -19.54 -27.29 16.74
N ALA A 853 -18.69 -27.58 15.74
CA ALA A 853 -18.81 -26.98 14.41
C ALA A 853 -19.87 -27.71 13.58
N GLU A 854 -20.87 -26.98 13.08
CA GLU A 854 -21.95 -27.55 12.24
C GLU A 854 -21.42 -28.12 10.91
N GLU A 855 -20.28 -27.63 10.45
CA GLU A 855 -19.61 -28.09 9.23
C GLU A 855 -18.98 -29.48 9.38
N ALA A 856 -18.83 -29.99 10.61
CA ALA A 856 -18.24 -31.29 10.88
C ALA A 856 -19.25 -32.44 10.75
N THR A 857 -18.76 -33.65 10.51
CA THR A 857 -19.60 -34.86 10.54
C THR A 857 -19.72 -35.39 11.97
N ASN A 858 -20.95 -35.49 12.47
CA ASN A 858 -21.30 -35.95 13.83
C ASN A 858 -20.50 -35.29 14.97
N PRO A 859 -20.45 -33.94 15.06
CA PRO A 859 -19.82 -33.26 16.17
C PRO A 859 -20.68 -33.37 17.42
N GLU A 860 -20.11 -33.85 18.51
CA GLU A 860 -20.81 -34.05 19.78
C GLU A 860 -20.05 -33.34 20.91
N PRO A 861 -20.77 -32.55 21.75
CA PRO A 861 -20.22 -32.04 22.99
C PRO A 861 -19.65 -33.17 23.86
N TYR A 862 -18.41 -33.03 24.31
CA TYR A 862 -17.75 -34.06 25.12
C TYR A 862 -17.48 -33.58 26.55
N LEU A 863 -16.79 -32.45 26.69
CA LEU A 863 -16.53 -31.78 27.98
C LEU A 863 -16.98 -30.32 27.89
N LYS A 864 -17.49 -29.77 29.00
CA LYS A 864 -17.94 -28.37 29.10
C LYS A 864 -17.31 -27.68 30.30
N TYR A 865 -17.09 -26.38 30.18
CA TYR A 865 -16.77 -25.54 31.32
C TYR A 865 -18.02 -25.29 32.17
N THR A 866 -17.86 -25.31 33.50
CA THR A 866 -18.94 -24.93 34.40
C THR A 866 -19.04 -23.40 34.45
N GLY A 867 -20.15 -22.85 33.97
CA GLY A 867 -20.39 -21.40 33.99
C GLY A 867 -21.23 -20.95 32.81
N ASP A 868 -20.59 -20.75 31.65
CA ASP A 868 -21.22 -20.26 30.42
C ASP A 868 -21.71 -21.38 29.49
N GLY A 869 -21.35 -22.65 29.78
CA GLY A 869 -21.70 -23.81 28.96
C GLY A 869 -20.85 -23.98 27.70
N ALA A 870 -19.78 -23.19 27.53
CA ALA A 870 -18.81 -23.39 26.47
C ALA A 870 -18.15 -24.77 26.59
N LEU A 871 -17.76 -25.34 25.44
CA LEU A 871 -17.17 -26.68 25.39
C LEU A 871 -15.66 -26.59 25.61
N ALA A 872 -15.17 -27.42 26.53
CA ALA A 872 -13.75 -27.67 26.75
C ALA A 872 -13.22 -28.78 25.84
N ALA A 873 -14.12 -29.64 25.33
CA ALA A 873 -13.77 -30.66 24.35
C ALA A 873 -14.96 -31.06 23.45
N VAL A 874 -14.65 -31.42 22.21
CA VAL A 874 -15.59 -31.97 21.23
C VAL A 874 -15.06 -33.29 20.70
N ARG A 875 -15.98 -34.23 20.44
CA ARG A 875 -15.69 -35.46 19.69
C ARG A 875 -16.42 -35.44 18.36
N SER A 876 -15.79 -35.90 17.29
CA SER A 876 -16.37 -35.86 15.94
C SER A 876 -15.91 -37.04 15.08
N GLN A 877 -16.61 -37.28 13.96
CA GLN A 877 -16.31 -38.39 13.04
C GLN A 877 -16.01 -37.89 11.61
N PRO A 878 -14.98 -37.05 11.45
CA PRO A 878 -14.66 -36.45 10.17
C PRO A 878 -14.07 -37.49 9.21
N VAL A 879 -14.49 -37.41 7.94
CA VAL A 879 -13.85 -38.08 6.80
C VAL A 879 -13.49 -39.56 7.05
N GLY A 880 -14.38 -40.33 7.69
CA GLY A 880 -14.20 -41.78 7.93
C GLY A 880 -13.37 -42.16 9.17
N GLY A 881 -12.83 -41.19 9.90
CA GLY A 881 -12.08 -41.36 11.16
C GLY A 881 -12.87 -40.94 12.41
N ARG A 882 -12.18 -40.89 13.56
CA ARG A 882 -12.71 -40.30 14.80
C ARG A 882 -11.68 -39.33 15.39
N VAL A 883 -12.15 -38.19 15.89
CA VAL A 883 -11.32 -37.15 16.51
C VAL A 883 -11.89 -36.78 17.87
N VAL A 884 -11.01 -36.63 18.86
CA VAL A 884 -11.31 -35.90 20.11
C VAL A 884 -10.40 -34.68 20.14
N THR A 885 -10.98 -33.50 20.31
CA THR A 885 -10.24 -32.22 20.38
C THR A 885 -10.46 -31.61 21.75
N LEU A 886 -9.38 -31.45 22.52
CA LEU A 886 -9.35 -30.75 23.80
C LEU A 886 -8.86 -29.31 23.56
N GLY A 887 -9.63 -28.32 24.01
CA GLY A 887 -9.24 -26.90 23.97
C GLY A 887 -8.35 -26.48 25.12
N PHE A 888 -7.72 -27.44 25.78
CA PHE A 888 -6.76 -27.22 26.86
C PHE A 888 -5.70 -28.33 26.77
N ASP A 889 -4.56 -28.08 27.39
CA ASP A 889 -3.50 -29.08 27.45
C ASP A 889 -3.80 -30.13 28.53
N PHE A 890 -3.67 -31.41 28.16
CA PHE A 890 -4.02 -32.54 29.01
C PHE A 890 -3.22 -32.57 30.33
N ASP A 891 -2.02 -32.01 30.33
CA ASP A 891 -1.17 -31.90 31.52
C ASP A 891 -1.73 -30.95 32.59
N THR A 892 -2.65 -30.04 32.23
CA THR A 892 -3.28 -29.08 33.15
C THR A 892 -4.31 -29.71 34.09
N ILE A 893 -4.76 -30.94 33.83
CA ILE A 893 -5.63 -31.66 34.76
C ILE A 893 -4.78 -32.09 35.95
N GLU A 894 -5.00 -31.55 37.15
CA GLU A 894 -4.09 -31.76 38.29
C GLU A 894 -4.02 -33.23 38.76
N SER A 895 -5.18 -33.87 38.96
CA SER A 895 -5.26 -35.23 39.49
C SER A 895 -4.87 -36.27 38.44
N ARG A 896 -3.92 -37.13 38.79
CA ARG A 896 -3.54 -38.28 37.97
C ARG A 896 -4.71 -39.24 37.78
N GLU A 897 -5.49 -39.48 38.83
CA GLU A 897 -6.65 -40.36 38.79
C GLU A 897 -7.69 -39.85 37.77
N GLN A 898 -7.91 -38.53 37.73
CA GLN A 898 -8.80 -37.90 36.76
C GLN A 898 -8.23 -37.94 35.33
N ARG A 899 -6.92 -37.73 35.15
CA ARG A 899 -6.24 -37.92 33.85
C ARG A 899 -6.39 -39.36 33.34
N ASP A 900 -6.10 -40.34 34.19
CA ASP A 900 -6.17 -41.76 33.83
C ASP A 900 -7.62 -42.16 33.49
N ALA A 901 -8.60 -41.68 34.25
CA ALA A 901 -10.02 -41.92 33.97
C ALA A 901 -10.50 -41.27 32.65
N LEU A 902 -10.11 -40.02 32.39
CA LEU A 902 -10.46 -39.33 31.16
C LEU A 902 -9.80 -39.99 29.95
N MET A 903 -8.52 -40.34 30.05
CA MET A 903 -7.80 -41.04 28.98
C MET A 903 -8.43 -42.41 28.69
N ALA A 904 -8.81 -43.17 29.72
CA ALA A 904 -9.49 -44.45 29.53
C ALA A 904 -10.84 -44.29 28.79
N ASP A 905 -11.60 -43.23 29.09
CA ASP A 905 -12.85 -42.93 28.39
C ASP A 905 -12.62 -42.54 26.92
N MET A 906 -11.67 -41.62 26.66
CA MET A 906 -11.30 -41.20 25.30
C MET A 906 -10.79 -42.38 24.47
N VAL A 907 -9.88 -43.18 25.02
CA VAL A 907 -9.35 -44.39 24.36
C VAL A 907 -10.47 -45.39 24.07
N ARG A 908 -11.39 -45.59 25.01
CA ARG A 908 -12.55 -46.47 24.79
C ARG A 908 -13.42 -46.00 23.62
N TRP A 909 -13.65 -44.70 23.49
CA TRP A 909 -14.42 -44.14 22.39
C TRP A 909 -13.63 -44.14 21.07
N LEU A 910 -12.32 -43.91 21.10
CA LEU A 910 -11.46 -43.96 19.92
C LEU A 910 -11.19 -45.40 19.45
N ARG A 911 -11.36 -46.40 20.31
CA ARG A 911 -11.13 -47.81 19.97
C ARG A 911 -12.03 -48.23 18.80
N PRO A 912 -11.46 -48.71 17.68
CA PRO A 912 -12.25 -49.18 16.54
C PRO A 912 -12.96 -50.48 16.89
N SER A 913 -14.18 -50.64 16.38
CA SER A 913 -14.84 -51.95 16.32
C SER A 913 -14.18 -52.85 15.27
N ALA A 914 -14.37 -54.17 15.38
CA ALA A 914 -13.91 -55.13 14.38
C ALA A 914 -14.30 -54.76 12.93
N ALA A 915 -15.52 -54.26 12.72
CA ALA A 915 -16.00 -53.82 11.41
C ALA A 915 -15.27 -52.57 10.90
N GLU A 916 -14.92 -51.64 11.80
CA GLU A 916 -14.17 -50.43 11.43
C GLU A 916 -12.71 -50.73 11.13
N VAL A 917 -12.10 -51.73 11.79
CA VAL A 917 -10.76 -52.23 11.47
C VAL A 917 -10.75 -52.79 10.06
N VAL A 918 -11.74 -53.63 9.71
CA VAL A 918 -11.91 -54.17 8.36
C VAL A 918 -12.11 -53.06 7.33
N ALA A 919 -13.01 -52.11 7.59
CA ALA A 919 -13.24 -50.99 6.69
C ALA A 919 -11.99 -50.10 6.51
N ARG A 920 -11.12 -50.01 7.53
CA ARG A 920 -9.83 -49.32 7.44
C ARG A 920 -8.92 -49.98 6.40
N VAL A 921 -8.87 -51.32 6.36
CA VAL A 921 -8.13 -52.08 5.33
C VAL A 921 -8.64 -51.77 3.93
N GLU A 922 -9.96 -51.81 3.74
CA GLU A 922 -10.60 -51.56 2.46
C GLU A 922 -10.37 -50.12 1.96
N ARG A 923 -10.41 -49.15 2.87
CA ARG A 923 -10.11 -47.74 2.56
C ARG A 923 -8.65 -47.54 2.17
N PHE A 924 -7.71 -48.22 2.83
CA PHE A 924 -6.30 -48.20 2.40
C PHE A 924 -6.11 -48.81 1.00
N GLU A 925 -6.80 -49.90 0.68
CA GLU A 925 -6.80 -50.50 -0.67
C GLU A 925 -7.39 -49.53 -1.71
N ALA A 926 -8.48 -48.83 -1.39
CA ALA A 926 -9.12 -47.85 -2.27
C ALA A 926 -8.29 -46.57 -2.46
N LEU A 927 -7.67 -46.07 -1.39
CA LEU A 927 -6.73 -44.94 -1.43
C LEU A 927 -5.54 -45.29 -2.32
N ALA A 928 -5.03 -46.52 -2.22
CA ALA A 928 -3.97 -47.02 -3.09
C ALA A 928 -4.38 -47.12 -4.57
N ALA A 929 -5.64 -47.49 -4.86
CA ALA A 929 -6.14 -47.61 -6.22
C ALA A 929 -6.37 -46.26 -6.93
N ARG A 930 -6.80 -45.22 -6.21
CA ARG A 930 -7.08 -43.88 -6.79
C ARG A 930 -5.81 -43.15 -7.25
N THR A 931 -4.67 -43.40 -6.62
CA THR A 931 -3.40 -42.71 -6.90
C THR A 931 -2.68 -43.26 -8.13
N VAL A 932 -3.14 -44.37 -8.72
CA VAL A 932 -2.56 -44.99 -9.93
C VAL A 932 -2.85 -44.18 -11.22
N HIS A 933 -3.71 -43.15 -11.17
CA HIS A 933 -4.02 -42.31 -12.33
C HIS A 933 -3.17 -41.03 -12.48
N ASN A 934 -2.34 -40.67 -11.50
CA ASN A 934 -1.40 -39.55 -11.62
C ASN A 934 0.04 -40.07 -11.50
N ARG A 935 0.80 -40.02 -12.60
CA ARG A 935 2.19 -40.47 -12.63
C ARG A 935 3.05 -39.60 -11.71
N THR A 936 3.48 -40.19 -10.59
CA THR A 936 4.89 -40.33 -10.14
C THR A 936 5.01 -41.14 -8.84
N ASP A 937 3.92 -41.45 -8.12
CA ASP A 937 4.01 -42.10 -6.79
C ASP A 937 3.11 -43.33 -6.58
N GLY A 938 2.63 -43.96 -7.67
CA GLY A 938 1.74 -45.13 -7.63
C GLY A 938 2.33 -46.39 -6.97
N SER A 939 3.66 -46.45 -6.77
CA SER A 939 4.33 -47.57 -6.10
C SER A 939 4.27 -47.52 -4.56
N ARG A 940 4.10 -46.34 -3.94
CA ARG A 940 4.10 -46.19 -2.47
C ARG A 940 2.88 -46.83 -1.82
N LEU A 941 1.68 -46.50 -2.31
CA LEU A 941 0.43 -46.96 -1.69
C LEU A 941 0.09 -48.42 -1.98
N ALA A 942 0.48 -48.96 -3.14
CA ALA A 942 0.33 -50.40 -3.43
C ALA A 942 1.17 -51.28 -2.49
N ARG A 943 2.33 -50.79 -2.03
CA ARG A 943 3.16 -51.46 -1.01
C ARG A 943 2.54 -51.35 0.39
N TYR A 944 1.91 -50.22 0.72
CA TYR A 944 1.20 -50.04 1.99
C TYR A 944 0.01 -50.99 2.14
N ALA A 945 -0.77 -51.23 1.09
CA ALA A 945 -1.85 -52.21 1.13
C ALA A 945 -1.34 -53.63 1.47
N GLY A 946 -0.21 -54.03 0.88
CA GLY A 946 0.45 -55.32 1.16
C GLY A 946 1.04 -55.47 2.57
N ALA A 947 1.59 -54.39 3.13
CA ALA A 947 2.11 -54.36 4.50
C ALA A 947 0.98 -54.30 5.53
N TYR A 948 -0.07 -53.53 5.25
CA TYR A 948 -1.22 -53.33 6.13
C TYR A 948 -2.07 -54.59 6.28
N GLY A 949 -2.30 -55.35 5.20
CA GLY A 949 -2.99 -56.65 5.30
C GLY A 949 -2.31 -57.66 6.22
N ARG A 950 -0.97 -57.65 6.28
CA ARG A 950 -0.18 -58.47 7.21
C ARG A 950 -0.19 -57.92 8.63
N LEU A 951 -0.05 -56.60 8.79
CA LEU A 951 -0.11 -55.94 10.08
C LEU A 951 -1.48 -56.14 10.75
N VAL A 952 -2.57 -56.10 9.98
CA VAL A 952 -3.94 -56.32 10.46
C VAL A 952 -4.14 -57.78 10.86
N ALA A 953 -3.61 -58.75 10.11
CA ALA A 953 -3.65 -60.16 10.49
C ALA A 953 -2.94 -60.42 11.83
N GLU A 954 -1.84 -59.71 12.11
CA GLU A 954 -1.10 -59.78 13.37
C GLU A 954 -1.73 -58.96 14.51
N TRP A 955 -2.46 -57.88 14.18
CA TRP A 955 -3.18 -57.05 15.15
C TRP A 955 -4.45 -57.75 15.66
N VAL A 956 -5.07 -58.59 14.83
CA VAL A 956 -6.20 -59.45 15.19
C VAL A 956 -5.86 -60.37 16.36
N ASP A 957 -4.64 -60.86 16.45
CA ASP A 957 -4.19 -61.72 17.56
C ASP A 957 -4.13 -60.98 18.92
N THR A 958 -4.27 -59.64 18.93
CA THR A 958 -4.33 -58.81 20.15
C THR A 958 -5.75 -58.42 20.58
N LEU A 959 -6.78 -58.79 19.81
CA LEU A 959 -8.18 -58.54 20.14
C LEU A 959 -8.74 -59.63 21.08
N PRO A 960 -9.83 -59.38 21.83
CA PRO A 960 -10.50 -60.42 22.62
C PRO A 960 -10.95 -61.59 21.73
N GLU A 961 -10.81 -62.84 22.20
CA GLU A 961 -11.08 -64.08 21.41
C GLU A 961 -12.42 -64.06 20.65
N ALA A 962 -13.47 -63.48 21.24
CA ALA A 962 -14.80 -63.38 20.64
C ALA A 962 -14.86 -62.58 19.33
N GLU A 963 -13.91 -61.66 19.10
CA GLU A 963 -13.84 -60.83 17.88
C GLU A 963 -12.82 -61.37 16.86
N GLN A 964 -11.85 -62.18 17.31
CA GLN A 964 -10.79 -62.73 16.44
C GLN A 964 -11.36 -63.59 15.31
N GLY A 965 -12.36 -64.44 15.60
CA GLY A 965 -12.92 -65.40 14.65
C GLY A 965 -13.53 -64.76 13.40
N ARG A 966 -14.26 -63.65 13.54
CA ARG A 966 -14.92 -62.96 12.41
C ARG A 966 -13.93 -62.24 11.49
N ILE A 967 -12.81 -61.76 12.04
CA ILE A 967 -11.81 -61.02 11.25
C ILE A 967 -10.84 -61.99 10.58
N LYS A 968 -10.49 -63.10 11.24
CA LYS A 968 -9.62 -64.15 10.67
C LYS A 968 -10.23 -64.76 9.39
N GLU A 969 -11.54 -65.03 9.42
CA GLU A 969 -12.30 -65.53 8.27
C GLU A 969 -12.37 -64.52 7.10
N PHE A 970 -12.45 -63.21 7.41
CA PHE A 970 -12.40 -62.12 6.42
C PHE A 970 -11.01 -61.98 5.75
N VAL A 971 -9.94 -62.08 6.55
CA VAL A 971 -8.55 -61.98 6.08
C VAL A 971 -8.17 -63.21 5.23
N GLU A 972 -8.55 -64.42 5.66
CA GLU A 972 -8.29 -65.67 4.92
C GLU A 972 -9.08 -65.74 3.59
N GLY A 973 -10.33 -65.26 3.57
CA GLY A 973 -11.17 -65.20 2.36
C GLY A 973 -10.64 -64.27 1.26
N ARG A 974 -9.80 -63.28 1.60
CA ARG A 974 -9.15 -62.36 0.64
C ARG A 974 -7.76 -62.78 0.18
N GLY A 975 -7.27 -63.95 0.57
CA GLY A 975 -5.99 -64.53 0.06
C GLY A 975 -5.93 -64.69 -1.48
N GLY A 976 -7.05 -64.53 -2.19
CA GLY A 976 -7.13 -64.42 -3.65
C GLY A 976 -6.78 -63.02 -4.21
N VAL A 977 -7.14 -61.94 -3.52
CA VAL A 977 -6.91 -60.54 -3.97
C VAL A 977 -5.42 -60.18 -3.88
N TYR A 978 -4.75 -60.62 -2.81
CA TYR A 978 -3.30 -60.44 -2.62
C TYR A 978 -2.46 -61.18 -3.67
N ARG A 979 -2.93 -62.33 -4.18
CA ARG A 979 -2.30 -63.01 -5.33
C ARG A 979 -2.52 -62.28 -6.64
N SER A 980 -3.69 -61.67 -6.84
CA SER A 980 -4.04 -60.94 -8.06
C SER A 980 -3.26 -59.62 -8.22
N VAL A 981 -3.05 -58.87 -7.13
CA VAL A 981 -2.22 -57.64 -7.16
C VAL A 981 -0.75 -57.98 -7.44
N ARG A 982 -0.23 -59.09 -6.89
CA ARG A 982 1.12 -59.58 -7.20
C ARG A 982 1.27 -60.07 -8.65
N LYS A 983 0.20 -60.60 -9.25
CA LYS A 983 0.15 -61.06 -10.65
C LYS A 983 0.08 -59.89 -11.64
N VAL A 984 -0.60 -58.80 -11.29
CA VAL A 984 -0.66 -57.57 -12.09
C VAL A 984 0.65 -56.79 -12.02
N LEU A 985 1.33 -56.76 -10.87
CA LEU A 985 2.63 -56.11 -10.73
C LEU A 985 3.78 -56.93 -11.34
N GLY A 986 3.73 -58.26 -11.27
CA GLY A 986 4.72 -59.14 -11.94
C GLY A 986 4.62 -59.15 -13.46
N ALA A 987 3.49 -58.73 -14.05
CA ALA A 987 3.32 -58.60 -15.50
C ALA A 987 3.86 -57.26 -16.04
N ALA A 988 4.04 -56.25 -15.18
CA ALA A 988 4.57 -54.94 -15.57
C ALA A 988 6.11 -54.91 -15.65
N ASP A 989 6.80 -55.88 -15.05
CA ASP A 989 8.27 -56.06 -15.13
C ASP A 989 8.74 -56.88 -16.34
N ALA A 990 7.82 -57.40 -17.17
CA ALA A 990 8.18 -58.15 -18.37
C ALA A 990 8.25 -57.28 -19.65
N THR A 991 7.99 -55.97 -19.57
CA THR A 991 8.05 -55.03 -20.72
C THR A 991 8.66 -53.67 -20.40
N ARG A 992 9.73 -53.63 -19.57
CA ARG A 992 10.65 -52.49 -19.53
C ARG A 992 12.10 -52.92 -19.48
#